data_AF-A0A929D0G4-F1
#
_entry.id   AF-A0A929D0G4-F1
#
_cell.length_a   1.000
_cell.length_b   1.000
_cell.length_c   1.000
_cell.angle_alpha   90.00
_cell.angle_beta   90.00
_cell.angle_gamma   90.00
#
_symmetry.space_group_name_H-M   'P 1'
#
loop_
_entity.id
_entity.type
_entity.pdbx_description
1 polymer ?
#
loop_
_entity_poly.entity_id
_entity_poly.type
_entity_poly.pdbx_seq_one_letter_code
_entity_poly.pdbx_strand_id
1 'polypeptide(L)'
;MSEFLRTVFYDRHVDLGAKMVEFFGWEMPMFYPTGIVKEHLATRKHAGLFDVSHMGRFIIRGAGALKFLQHVLTNNAEALDIREIGAQYTLIPNNKGGAVDDAYLYRFVEDEYLLVVNGANRDKDWNHFQALLNDFDDVELTDRTKEIAMLSLQGPRSREILEEIIQTGLLPEPTRNAVSIVTISGVTVKVARTGYTGEPVCFELFADAKDGSMLWDQIVEKGATPIGLGARDTLRLEAVLPLYGHELGQDPEGKEIPIFACPLAKFAVSFSPLKGDFLGREALVRQHKAFKKIIFRDYSIIQNLPRVSKPIAVAGRGVAREGAKVFKGDKHVGYVTSGTMIPMWAVQGQGLDSAQTDQYQLRSICLGYIDSDIVEDERVAIEIRGKLVDAVVVPFHLRSEAPPYSCPIIFDQQLPTEGLPAGDAAAKVLRLLEKSVENTRWRQRECINLIPSEMTISPMARMLSVMDPAFRYAEHKKVKAFYDADIFYYQGTEFIAQVEQMLEEEMRRFMGCENIETRPVSGQMANTAVFSAMVDYINRVDRKIEPRRIRRVMNNHIGKGGHLSAQPMGALKDYVARDPRTERPAVVNFPVLPNNRHKIDVPTTLKLIDEYRPELIIFGKSMVIHKEPVAEIRHFLDAQNIDTVVMYDMAHVLGLIGPHFQ
;
A
#
# COMPACT_ATOMS: atom_id res chain seq x y z
N MET A 1 36.22 -2.78 -30.56
CA MET A 1 35.43 -1.93 -29.65
C MET A 1 33.99 -2.33 -29.87
N SER A 2 33.34 -2.97 -28.90
CA SER A 2 31.91 -3.30 -29.05
C SER A 2 31.13 -1.98 -28.99
N GLU A 3 30.26 -1.76 -29.96
CA GLU A 3 29.37 -0.60 -29.99
C GLU A 3 28.35 -0.74 -28.84
N PHE A 4 28.26 0.26 -27.97
CA PHE A 4 27.30 0.27 -26.86
C PHE A 4 25.87 0.39 -27.39
N LEU A 5 24.92 -0.22 -26.68
CA LEU A 5 23.50 -0.10 -26.98
C LEU A 5 22.99 1.30 -26.61
N ARG A 6 22.00 1.79 -27.37
CA ARG A 6 21.36 3.10 -27.15
C ARG A 6 19.86 2.93 -27.06
N THR A 7 19.25 3.66 -26.14
CA THR A 7 17.79 3.76 -26.07
C THR A 7 17.27 4.68 -27.18
N VAL A 8 15.97 4.63 -27.44
CA VAL A 8 15.31 5.57 -28.38
C VAL A 8 15.37 7.03 -27.93
N PHE A 9 15.81 7.28 -26.70
CA PHE A 9 15.92 8.61 -26.09
C PHE A 9 17.35 9.14 -26.10
N TYR A 10 18.32 8.39 -26.62
CA TYR A 10 19.74 8.76 -26.60
C TYR A 10 19.99 10.19 -27.14
N ASP A 11 19.44 10.52 -28.31
CA ASP A 11 19.63 11.85 -28.90
C ASP A 11 19.01 12.95 -28.02
N ARG A 12 17.86 12.70 -27.38
CA ARG A 12 17.25 13.63 -26.41
C ARG A 12 18.15 13.85 -25.20
N HIS A 13 18.78 12.80 -24.68
CA HIS A 13 19.71 12.93 -23.56
C HIS A 13 20.91 13.80 -23.92
N VAL A 14 21.48 13.59 -25.11
CA VAL A 14 22.61 14.37 -25.62
C VAL A 14 22.22 15.83 -25.86
N ASP A 15 21.07 16.07 -26.50
CA ASP A 15 20.55 17.42 -26.76
C ASP A 15 20.29 18.21 -25.47
N LEU A 16 19.86 17.51 -24.40
CA LEU A 16 19.66 18.09 -23.07
C LEU A 16 20.97 18.27 -22.28
N GLY A 17 22.12 17.95 -22.87
CA GLY A 17 23.44 18.11 -22.24
C GLY A 17 23.69 17.12 -21.11
N ALA A 18 23.06 15.94 -21.14
CA ALA A 18 23.27 14.93 -20.12
C ALA A 18 24.72 14.40 -20.15
N LYS A 19 25.25 14.09 -18.97
CA LYS A 19 26.50 13.34 -18.85
C LYS A 19 26.21 11.87 -19.12
N MET A 20 26.50 11.41 -20.32
CA MET A 20 26.37 10.00 -20.71
C MET A 20 27.47 9.14 -20.10
N VAL A 21 27.12 7.93 -19.68
CA VAL A 21 28.05 6.91 -19.17
C VAL A 21 27.70 5.54 -19.73
N GLU A 22 28.69 4.66 -19.79
CA GLU A 22 28.42 3.23 -19.97
C GLU A 22 27.73 2.70 -18.71
N PHE A 23 26.56 2.10 -18.88
CA PHE A 23 25.80 1.45 -17.84
C PHE A 23 25.32 0.09 -18.37
N PHE A 24 26.03 -0.97 -17.99
CA PHE A 24 25.74 -2.35 -18.40
C PHE A 24 25.60 -2.54 -19.91
N GLY A 25 26.54 -1.98 -20.68
CA GLY A 25 26.54 -2.06 -22.15
C GLY A 25 25.59 -1.08 -22.85
N TRP A 26 24.89 -0.22 -22.11
CA TRP A 26 24.08 0.87 -22.65
C TRP A 26 24.72 2.24 -22.40
N GLU A 27 24.52 3.20 -23.32
CA GLU A 27 24.82 4.61 -23.07
C GLU A 27 23.61 5.29 -22.41
N MET A 28 23.75 5.65 -21.14
CA MET A 28 22.67 6.20 -20.32
C MET A 28 23.06 7.53 -19.65
N PRO A 29 22.10 8.44 -19.40
CA PRO A 29 22.36 9.69 -18.69
C PRO A 29 22.62 9.44 -17.20
N MET A 30 23.83 9.74 -16.73
CA MET A 30 24.15 9.70 -15.30
C MET A 30 23.46 10.83 -14.54
N PHE A 31 23.48 12.03 -15.11
CA PHE A 31 22.79 13.24 -14.65
C PHE A 31 22.73 14.28 -15.78
N TYR A 32 21.84 15.25 -15.65
CA TYR A 32 21.66 16.43 -16.50
C TYR A 32 22.39 17.65 -15.89
N PRO A 33 22.50 18.79 -16.60
CA PRO A 33 23.29 19.94 -16.14
C PRO A 33 22.93 20.50 -14.74
N THR A 34 21.70 20.28 -14.27
CA THR A 34 21.25 20.67 -12.91
C THR A 34 21.87 19.81 -11.80
N GLY A 35 22.31 18.59 -12.14
CA GLY A 35 22.99 17.64 -11.26
C GLY A 35 22.05 16.81 -10.38
N ILE A 36 22.60 15.69 -9.88
CA ILE A 36 21.92 14.65 -9.10
C ILE A 36 21.06 15.23 -7.96
N VAL A 37 21.58 16.23 -7.23
CA VAL A 37 20.87 16.82 -6.09
C VAL A 37 19.57 17.50 -6.53
N LYS A 38 19.60 18.28 -7.61
CA LYS A 38 18.43 19.01 -8.09
C LYS A 38 17.42 18.07 -8.75
N GLU A 39 17.90 17.06 -9.47
CA GLU A 39 17.07 15.99 -10.02
C GLU A 39 16.29 15.21 -8.95
N HIS A 40 16.99 14.78 -7.88
CA HIS A 40 16.35 14.10 -6.74
C HIS A 40 15.24 14.99 -6.14
N LEU A 41 15.59 16.23 -5.82
CA LEU A 41 14.68 17.18 -5.20
C LEU A 41 13.48 17.54 -6.10
N ALA A 42 13.69 17.63 -7.42
CA ALA A 42 12.62 17.84 -8.40
C ALA A 42 11.63 16.66 -8.40
N THR A 43 12.12 15.42 -8.28
CA THR A 43 11.25 14.24 -8.18
C THR A 43 10.40 14.26 -6.90
N ARG A 44 10.99 14.68 -5.76
CA ARG A 44 10.30 14.76 -4.45
C ARG A 44 9.21 15.85 -4.36
N LYS A 45 9.33 16.93 -5.14
CA LYS A 45 8.44 18.11 -5.05
C LYS A 45 7.54 18.29 -6.27
N HIS A 46 7.94 17.76 -7.43
CA HIS A 46 7.26 17.96 -8.71
C HIS A 46 7.05 16.61 -9.43
N ALA A 47 7.72 16.39 -10.55
CA ALA A 47 7.69 15.15 -11.31
C ALA A 47 9.05 14.92 -11.97
N GLY A 48 9.62 13.74 -11.77
CA GLY A 48 10.83 13.26 -12.43
C GLY A 48 10.48 12.23 -13.51
N LEU A 49 11.02 12.42 -14.71
CA LEU A 49 10.89 11.50 -15.85
C LEU A 49 12.23 10.76 -16.07
N PHE A 50 12.17 9.44 -16.03
CA PHE A 50 13.33 8.57 -16.19
C PHE A 50 13.19 7.75 -17.48
N ASP A 51 14.27 7.71 -18.26
CA ASP A 51 14.44 6.70 -19.29
C ASP A 51 14.92 5.39 -18.63
N VAL A 52 14.04 4.39 -18.63
CA VAL A 52 14.31 3.06 -18.11
C VAL A 52 14.30 2.00 -19.23
N SER A 53 14.46 2.45 -20.47
CA SER A 53 14.45 1.60 -21.67
C SER A 53 15.71 0.77 -21.85
N HIS A 54 16.61 0.74 -20.88
CA HIS A 54 17.75 -0.17 -20.82
C HIS A 54 17.39 -1.51 -20.12
N MET A 55 16.28 -1.57 -19.39
CA MET A 55 15.82 -2.78 -18.69
C MET A 55 15.36 -3.87 -19.68
N GLY A 56 15.55 -5.15 -19.34
CA GLY A 56 15.07 -6.25 -20.20
C GLY A 56 13.55 -6.31 -20.18
N ARG A 57 12.90 -6.50 -21.35
CA ARG A 57 11.44 -6.64 -21.47
C ARG A 57 11.11 -7.90 -22.25
N PHE A 58 10.60 -8.91 -21.54
CA PHE A 58 10.21 -10.20 -22.13
C PHE A 58 8.70 -10.31 -22.18
N ILE A 59 8.16 -10.70 -23.33
CA ILE A 59 6.75 -11.04 -23.51
C ILE A 59 6.59 -12.55 -23.42
N ILE A 60 5.63 -12.99 -22.60
CA ILE A 60 5.31 -14.40 -22.39
C ILE A 60 3.84 -14.62 -22.75
N ARG A 61 3.58 -15.55 -23.67
CA ARG A 61 2.24 -15.94 -24.16
C ARG A 61 2.08 -17.46 -24.27
N GLY A 62 0.89 -17.92 -24.61
CA GLY A 62 0.54 -19.33 -24.78
C GLY A 62 -0.15 -19.92 -23.54
N ALA A 63 -0.85 -21.04 -23.69
CA ALA A 63 -1.61 -21.65 -22.60
C ALA A 63 -0.71 -22.18 -21.46
N GLY A 64 0.57 -22.46 -21.74
CA GLY A 64 1.57 -22.85 -20.76
C GLY A 64 2.16 -21.68 -19.95
N ALA A 65 1.95 -20.42 -20.38
CA ALA A 65 2.63 -19.25 -19.82
C ALA A 65 2.46 -19.12 -18.30
N LEU A 66 1.25 -19.31 -17.79
CA LEU A 66 0.98 -19.22 -16.36
C LEU A 66 1.74 -20.29 -15.57
N LYS A 67 1.74 -21.55 -16.04
CA LYS A 67 2.45 -22.64 -15.37
C LYS A 67 3.96 -22.40 -15.35
N PHE A 68 4.50 -21.93 -16.47
CA PHE A 68 5.91 -21.55 -16.57
C PHE A 68 6.26 -20.42 -15.58
N LEU A 69 5.50 -19.32 -15.60
CA LEU A 69 5.71 -18.18 -14.69
C LEU A 69 5.59 -18.60 -13.21
N GLN A 70 4.62 -19.44 -12.86
CA GLN A 70 4.49 -19.98 -11.50
C GLN A 70 5.69 -20.83 -11.09
N HIS A 71 6.37 -21.49 -12.02
CA HIS A 71 7.54 -22.32 -11.72
C HIS A 71 8.83 -21.50 -11.58
N VAL A 72 9.03 -20.49 -12.45
CA VAL A 72 10.30 -19.75 -12.55
C VAL A 72 10.34 -18.46 -11.74
N LEU A 73 9.20 -17.99 -11.22
CA LEU A 73 9.10 -16.78 -10.41
C LEU A 73 8.67 -17.12 -8.98
N THR A 74 9.10 -16.30 -8.00
CA THR A 74 8.75 -16.53 -6.59
C THR A 74 7.35 -16.07 -6.20
N ASN A 75 6.76 -15.11 -6.93
CA ASN A 75 5.42 -14.60 -6.63
C ASN A 75 4.33 -15.36 -7.40
N ASN A 76 3.08 -15.20 -6.98
CA ASN A 76 1.94 -15.90 -7.57
C ASN A 76 1.46 -15.17 -8.85
N ALA A 77 1.83 -15.66 -10.03
CA ALA A 77 1.43 -15.05 -11.30
C ALA A 77 -0.09 -15.06 -11.55
N GLU A 78 -0.80 -16.06 -11.00
CA GLU A 78 -2.27 -16.19 -11.11
C GLU A 78 -3.02 -15.11 -10.33
N ALA A 79 -2.36 -14.46 -9.35
CA ALA A 79 -2.94 -13.38 -8.57
C ALA A 79 -3.13 -12.08 -9.37
N LEU A 80 -2.55 -11.96 -10.57
CA LEU A 80 -2.68 -10.79 -11.43
C LEU A 80 -4.07 -10.74 -12.09
N ASP A 81 -4.83 -9.69 -11.75
CA ASP A 81 -6.14 -9.38 -12.33
C ASP A 81 -6.06 -7.98 -12.96
N ILE A 82 -6.27 -7.91 -14.27
CA ILE A 82 -6.15 -6.66 -15.06
C ILE A 82 -7.12 -5.56 -14.60
N ARG A 83 -8.19 -5.93 -13.86
CA ARG A 83 -9.22 -5.01 -13.36
C ARG A 83 -8.85 -4.37 -12.02
N GLU A 84 -7.93 -4.98 -11.27
CA GLU A 84 -7.59 -4.55 -9.90
C GLU A 84 -6.09 -4.30 -9.74
N ILE A 85 -5.28 -5.36 -9.86
CA ILE A 85 -3.83 -5.32 -9.73
C ILE A 85 -3.26 -6.24 -10.78
N GLY A 86 -2.81 -5.63 -11.88
CA GLY A 86 -2.19 -6.31 -13.01
C GLY A 86 -0.67 -6.29 -12.97
N ALA A 87 -0.03 -5.86 -11.88
CA ALA A 87 1.42 -5.91 -11.75
C ALA A 87 1.88 -6.45 -10.38
N GLN A 88 3.08 -7.03 -10.33
CA GLN A 88 3.71 -7.42 -9.08
C GLN A 88 5.22 -7.49 -9.17
N TYR A 89 5.86 -7.14 -8.05
CA TYR A 89 7.27 -7.43 -7.81
C TYR A 89 7.45 -8.92 -7.54
N THR A 90 8.48 -9.53 -8.13
CA THR A 90 8.80 -10.95 -7.99
C THR A 90 10.31 -11.15 -8.08
N LEU A 91 10.79 -12.32 -7.70
CA LEU A 91 12.19 -12.70 -7.87
C LEU A 91 12.29 -13.89 -8.83
N ILE A 92 13.43 -13.99 -9.50
CA ILE A 92 13.87 -15.19 -10.23
C ILE A 92 14.79 -15.95 -9.25
N PRO A 93 14.31 -17.02 -8.61
CA PRO A 93 15.09 -17.73 -7.60
C PRO A 93 16.08 -18.69 -8.27
N ASN A 94 17.13 -19.07 -7.54
CA ASN A 94 17.87 -20.28 -7.83
C ASN A 94 17.46 -21.41 -6.87
N ASN A 95 18.00 -22.61 -7.08
CA ASN A 95 17.70 -23.79 -6.24
C ASN A 95 18.19 -23.70 -4.79
N LYS A 96 19.09 -22.76 -4.46
CA LYS A 96 19.68 -22.57 -3.14
C LYS A 96 18.97 -21.46 -2.33
N GLY A 97 18.00 -20.78 -2.94
CA GLY A 97 17.24 -19.69 -2.32
C GLY A 97 17.91 -18.32 -2.41
N GLY A 98 18.93 -18.16 -3.26
CA GLY A 98 19.42 -16.86 -3.72
C GLY A 98 18.66 -16.35 -4.95
N ALA A 99 18.86 -15.08 -5.30
CA ALA A 99 18.23 -14.46 -6.47
C ALA A 99 19.15 -14.53 -7.69
N VAL A 100 18.65 -15.11 -8.79
CA VAL A 100 19.23 -14.91 -10.13
C VAL A 100 18.98 -13.47 -10.57
N ASP A 101 17.77 -12.96 -10.39
CA ASP A 101 17.44 -11.53 -10.52
C ASP A 101 16.20 -11.20 -9.69
N ASP A 102 15.92 -9.91 -9.53
CA ASP A 102 14.58 -9.41 -9.23
C ASP A 102 13.90 -8.84 -10.48
N ALA A 103 12.57 -8.89 -10.50
CA ALA A 103 11.80 -8.54 -11.69
C ALA A 103 10.43 -7.96 -11.32
N TYR A 104 9.79 -7.34 -12.31
CA TYR A 104 8.40 -6.93 -12.24
C TYR A 104 7.60 -7.64 -13.33
N LEU A 105 6.54 -8.33 -12.93
CA LEU A 105 5.61 -9.00 -13.84
C LEU A 105 4.37 -8.13 -14.01
N TYR A 106 4.02 -7.81 -15.25
CA TYR A 106 2.82 -7.07 -15.61
C TYR A 106 1.91 -7.93 -16.49
N ARG A 107 0.60 -7.69 -16.38
CA ARG A 107 -0.45 -8.28 -17.19
C ARG A 107 -1.43 -7.16 -17.54
N PHE A 108 -1.32 -6.63 -18.75
CA PHE A 108 -2.18 -5.55 -19.24
C PHE A 108 -3.41 -6.07 -19.99
N VAL A 109 -3.29 -7.28 -20.54
CA VAL A 109 -4.33 -8.01 -21.29
C VAL A 109 -4.32 -9.48 -20.85
N GLU A 110 -5.38 -10.23 -21.16
CA GLU A 110 -5.58 -11.57 -20.61
C GLU A 110 -4.54 -12.60 -21.09
N ASP A 111 -4.12 -12.54 -22.34
CA ASP A 111 -3.32 -13.55 -23.03
C ASP A 111 -1.81 -13.25 -23.06
N GLU A 112 -1.37 -12.20 -22.35
CA GLU A 112 0.01 -11.73 -22.40
C GLU A 112 0.52 -11.28 -21.02
N TYR A 113 1.73 -11.73 -20.70
CA TYR A 113 2.52 -11.18 -19.60
C TYR A 113 3.72 -10.41 -20.16
N LEU A 114 4.06 -9.30 -19.50
CA LEU A 114 5.29 -8.55 -19.71
C LEU A 114 6.15 -8.68 -18.46
N LEU A 115 7.30 -9.34 -18.56
CA LEU A 115 8.29 -9.43 -17.49
C LEU A 115 9.40 -8.41 -17.75
N VAL A 116 9.61 -7.51 -16.79
CA VAL A 116 10.69 -6.53 -16.80
C VAL A 116 11.79 -6.97 -15.83
N VAL A 117 13.00 -7.15 -16.35
CA VAL A 117 14.20 -7.59 -15.60
C VAL A 117 15.29 -6.52 -15.62
N ASN A 118 16.29 -6.63 -14.74
CA ASN A 118 17.37 -5.65 -14.70
C ASN A 118 18.19 -5.66 -16.00
N GLY A 119 18.55 -4.47 -16.50
CA GLY A 119 19.27 -4.34 -17.77
C GLY A 119 20.59 -5.11 -17.80
N ALA A 120 21.32 -5.10 -16.68
CA ALA A 120 22.57 -5.86 -16.49
C ALA A 120 22.41 -7.38 -16.63
N ASN A 121 21.21 -7.88 -16.34
CA ASN A 121 20.93 -9.30 -16.20
C ASN A 121 20.13 -9.86 -17.38
N ARG A 122 19.72 -9.03 -18.35
CA ARG A 122 18.90 -9.43 -19.50
C ARG A 122 19.37 -10.74 -20.15
N ASP A 123 20.63 -10.82 -20.55
CA ASP A 123 21.14 -12.02 -21.24
C ASP A 123 21.24 -13.23 -20.30
N LYS A 124 21.60 -12.99 -19.02
CA LYS A 124 21.66 -14.03 -17.98
C LYS A 124 20.27 -14.61 -17.72
N ASP A 125 19.26 -13.76 -17.58
CA ASP A 125 17.89 -14.16 -17.28
C ASP A 125 17.22 -14.81 -18.49
N TRP A 126 17.48 -14.29 -19.69
CA TRP A 126 17.06 -14.91 -20.94
C TRP A 126 17.57 -16.35 -21.04
N ASN A 127 18.88 -16.55 -20.85
CA ASN A 127 19.48 -17.88 -20.90
C ASN A 127 18.94 -18.80 -19.78
N HIS A 128 18.71 -18.26 -18.59
CA HIS A 128 18.11 -18.99 -17.47
C HIS A 128 16.71 -19.49 -17.83
N PHE A 129 15.86 -18.63 -18.40
CA PHE A 129 14.51 -19.01 -18.82
C PHE A 129 14.51 -19.98 -19.99
N GLN A 130 15.35 -19.76 -21.01
CA GLN A 130 15.48 -20.66 -22.16
C GLN A 130 15.86 -22.09 -21.74
N ALA A 131 16.73 -22.23 -20.73
CA ALA A 131 17.11 -23.53 -20.20
C ALA A 131 15.95 -24.29 -19.54
N LEU A 132 15.01 -23.57 -18.92
CA LEU A 132 13.84 -24.13 -18.23
C LEU A 132 12.62 -24.26 -19.15
N LEU A 133 12.59 -23.52 -20.26
CA LEU A 133 11.44 -23.45 -21.18
C LEU A 133 11.11 -24.81 -21.82
N ASN A 134 12.13 -25.66 -22.03
CA ASN A 134 11.97 -26.98 -22.65
C ASN A 134 11.07 -27.94 -21.87
N ASP A 135 10.84 -27.69 -20.57
CA ASP A 135 9.98 -28.51 -19.72
C ASP A 135 8.49 -28.08 -19.78
N PHE A 136 8.15 -27.08 -20.60
CA PHE A 136 6.81 -26.51 -20.68
C PHE A 136 6.30 -26.45 -22.12
N ASP A 137 5.13 -27.03 -22.34
CA ASP A 137 4.42 -26.96 -23.63
C ASP A 137 3.69 -25.62 -23.79
N ASP A 138 3.59 -25.15 -25.04
CA ASP A 138 2.80 -23.96 -25.44
C ASP A 138 3.16 -22.69 -24.65
N VAL A 139 4.45 -22.35 -24.65
CA VAL A 139 4.99 -21.11 -24.09
C VAL A 139 5.79 -20.39 -25.17
N GLU A 140 5.34 -19.18 -25.53
CA GLU A 140 6.09 -18.26 -26.37
C GLU A 140 6.81 -17.25 -25.46
N LEU A 141 8.14 -17.28 -25.45
CA LEU A 141 8.99 -16.31 -24.75
C LEU A 141 9.73 -15.46 -25.80
N THR A 142 9.46 -14.15 -25.84
CA THR A 142 10.08 -13.22 -26.80
C THR A 142 10.72 -12.03 -26.10
N ASP A 143 11.92 -11.66 -26.55
CA ASP A 143 12.61 -10.48 -26.06
C ASP A 143 12.25 -9.24 -26.89
N ARG A 144 11.49 -8.33 -26.28
CA ARG A 144 11.00 -7.09 -26.91
C ARG A 144 11.73 -5.84 -26.39
N THR A 145 12.90 -6.01 -25.79
CA THR A 145 13.70 -4.94 -25.15
C THR A 145 13.94 -3.75 -26.08
N LYS A 146 14.24 -4.01 -27.37
CA LYS A 146 14.52 -2.94 -28.33
C LYS A 146 13.27 -2.30 -28.93
N GLU A 147 12.11 -2.96 -28.83
CA GLU A 147 10.90 -2.59 -29.56
C GLU A 147 9.87 -1.88 -28.67
N ILE A 148 9.98 -2.02 -27.34
CA ILE A 148 9.10 -1.34 -26.38
C ILE A 148 9.92 -0.24 -25.70
N ALA A 149 9.57 1.03 -25.83
CA ALA A 149 10.10 2.10 -24.98
C ALA A 149 9.49 2.01 -23.58
N MET A 150 10.28 2.31 -22.55
CA MET A 150 9.83 2.31 -21.16
C MET A 150 10.26 3.60 -20.45
N LEU A 151 9.28 4.33 -19.93
CA LEU A 151 9.46 5.56 -19.17
C LEU A 151 8.92 5.40 -17.75
N SER A 152 9.57 6.02 -16.79
CA SER A 152 9.08 6.09 -15.41
C SER A 152 8.81 7.55 -15.05
N LEU A 153 7.58 7.89 -14.70
CA LEU A 153 7.18 9.24 -14.28
C LEU A 153 6.79 9.19 -12.80
N GLN A 154 7.56 9.88 -11.96
CA GLN A 154 7.54 9.71 -10.51
C GLN A 154 7.43 11.07 -9.82
N GLY A 155 6.61 11.18 -8.78
CA GLY A 155 6.46 12.41 -7.99
C GLY A 155 5.03 12.95 -7.95
N PRO A 156 4.76 13.90 -7.03
CA PRO A 156 3.41 14.39 -6.71
C PRO A 156 2.62 14.94 -7.91
N ARG A 157 3.30 15.51 -8.92
CA ARG A 157 2.65 16.08 -10.12
C ARG A 157 2.49 15.11 -11.28
N SER A 158 2.95 13.86 -11.14
CA SER A 158 2.92 12.87 -12.23
C SER A 158 1.50 12.60 -12.73
N ARG A 159 0.52 12.58 -11.83
CA ARG A 159 -0.90 12.38 -12.16
C ARG A 159 -1.43 13.51 -13.02
N GLU A 160 -1.25 14.75 -12.58
CA GLU A 160 -1.69 15.97 -13.28
C GLU A 160 -1.16 16.00 -14.71
N ILE A 161 0.14 15.72 -14.88
CA ILE A 161 0.81 15.68 -16.19
C ILE A 161 0.17 14.65 -17.12
N LEU A 162 -0.10 13.42 -16.64
CA LEU A 162 -0.70 12.39 -17.48
C LEU A 162 -2.18 12.67 -17.79
N GLU A 163 -2.96 13.16 -16.81
CA GLU A 163 -4.36 13.51 -17.02
C GLU A 163 -4.52 14.60 -18.11
N GLU A 164 -3.56 15.49 -18.28
CA GLU A 164 -3.58 16.52 -19.34
C GLU A 164 -3.31 15.99 -20.76
N ILE A 165 -2.56 14.90 -20.91
CA ILE A 165 -2.15 14.38 -22.24
C ILE A 165 -2.93 13.15 -22.68
N ILE A 166 -3.63 12.48 -21.75
CA ILE A 166 -4.49 11.34 -22.05
C ILE A 166 -5.73 11.79 -22.83
N GLN A 167 -5.94 11.21 -24.01
CA GLN A 167 -7.10 11.44 -24.85
C GLN A 167 -8.25 10.49 -24.51
N THR A 168 -7.94 9.21 -24.27
CA THR A 168 -8.91 8.17 -23.90
C THR A 168 -8.30 7.17 -22.92
N GLY A 169 -9.14 6.52 -22.11
CA GLY A 169 -8.71 5.65 -21.02
C GLY A 169 -8.62 6.40 -19.69
N LEU A 170 -8.33 5.66 -18.61
CA LEU A 170 -8.18 6.20 -17.26
C LEU A 170 -6.86 5.74 -16.66
N LEU A 171 -6.26 6.57 -15.82
CA LEU A 171 -5.08 6.19 -15.05
C LEU A 171 -5.41 5.03 -14.09
N PRO A 172 -4.43 4.14 -13.81
CA PRO A 172 -4.61 3.01 -12.92
C PRO A 172 -4.51 3.45 -11.44
N GLU A 173 -5.46 4.28 -10.99
CA GLU A 173 -5.52 4.84 -9.65
C GLU A 173 -6.78 4.39 -8.87
N PRO A 174 -6.75 4.41 -7.52
CA PRO A 174 -5.66 4.81 -6.62
C PRO A 174 -4.81 3.62 -6.15
N THR A 175 -4.96 2.44 -6.76
CA THR A 175 -4.38 1.18 -6.28
C THR A 175 -2.96 1.00 -6.80
N ARG A 176 -1.99 0.75 -5.91
CA ARG A 176 -0.61 0.47 -6.33
C ARG A 176 -0.56 -0.84 -7.11
N ASN A 177 0.28 -0.89 -8.14
CA ASN A 177 0.40 -2.01 -9.09
C ASN A 177 -0.86 -2.28 -9.94
N ALA A 178 -1.85 -1.39 -9.91
CA ALA A 178 -2.89 -1.40 -10.93
C ALA A 178 -2.29 -1.05 -12.30
N VAL A 179 -2.96 -1.51 -13.35
CA VAL A 179 -2.57 -1.27 -14.74
C VAL A 179 -3.75 -0.74 -15.53
N SER A 180 -3.47 -0.01 -16.59
CA SER A 180 -4.48 0.40 -17.57
C SER A 180 -3.84 0.56 -18.95
N ILE A 181 -4.70 0.77 -19.94
CA ILE A 181 -4.30 1.13 -21.30
C ILE A 181 -4.98 2.46 -21.62
N VAL A 182 -4.19 3.42 -22.08
CA VAL A 182 -4.64 4.77 -22.44
C VAL A 182 -4.21 5.10 -23.86
N THR A 183 -4.82 6.13 -24.44
CA THR A 183 -4.38 6.72 -25.71
C THR A 183 -3.81 8.11 -25.48
N ILE A 184 -2.58 8.34 -25.93
CA ILE A 184 -1.90 9.64 -25.89
C ILE A 184 -1.48 9.96 -27.33
N SER A 185 -1.99 11.06 -27.88
CA SER A 185 -1.73 11.47 -29.28
C SER A 185 -1.91 10.35 -30.31
N GLY A 186 -2.98 9.58 -30.19
CA GLY A 186 -3.28 8.44 -31.08
C GLY A 186 -2.44 7.19 -30.84
N VAL A 187 -1.50 7.20 -29.90
CA VAL A 187 -0.65 6.05 -29.54
C VAL A 187 -1.26 5.31 -28.36
N THR A 188 -1.34 3.98 -28.46
CA THR A 188 -1.73 3.11 -27.34
C THR A 188 -0.57 2.97 -26.36
N VAL A 189 -0.79 3.37 -25.11
CA VAL A 189 0.22 3.32 -24.04
C VAL A 189 -0.30 2.46 -22.91
N LYS A 190 0.48 1.44 -22.53
CA LYS A 190 0.25 0.64 -21.32
C LYS A 190 0.81 1.42 -20.13
N VAL A 191 0.00 1.63 -19.09
CA VAL A 191 0.38 2.43 -17.91
C VAL A 191 0.23 1.57 -16.65
N ALA A 192 1.26 1.55 -15.82
CA ALA A 192 1.23 0.84 -14.53
C ALA A 192 1.50 1.81 -13.38
N ARG A 193 0.79 1.66 -12.25
CA ARG A 193 1.05 2.42 -11.03
C ARG A 193 2.19 1.78 -10.22
N THR A 194 3.37 1.81 -10.82
CA THR A 194 4.61 1.22 -10.31
C THR A 194 5.73 2.26 -10.33
N GLY A 195 6.80 1.99 -9.59
CA GLY A 195 7.87 2.95 -9.44
C GLY A 195 8.97 2.52 -8.49
N TYR A 196 10.14 3.15 -8.67
CA TYR A 196 11.38 2.81 -7.98
C TYR A 196 11.95 3.98 -7.16
N THR A 197 11.07 4.89 -6.72
CA THR A 197 11.48 6.14 -6.04
C THR A 197 10.93 6.28 -4.62
N GLY A 198 9.95 5.47 -4.23
CA GLY A 198 9.19 5.64 -2.99
C GLY A 198 8.12 6.74 -3.02
N GLU A 199 7.96 7.43 -4.16
CA GLU A 199 6.91 8.45 -4.31
C GLU A 199 5.50 7.83 -4.21
N PRO A 200 4.54 8.49 -3.52
CA PRO A 200 3.17 8.01 -3.42
C PRO A 200 2.44 8.01 -4.77
N VAL A 201 2.79 8.95 -5.65
CA VAL A 201 2.23 9.10 -7.01
C VAL A 201 3.34 8.75 -8.01
N CYS A 202 3.13 7.66 -8.74
CA CYS A 202 4.13 7.09 -9.64
C CYS A 202 3.47 6.29 -10.76
N PHE A 203 4.04 6.38 -11.95
CA PHE A 203 3.61 5.64 -13.13
C PHE A 203 4.80 5.15 -13.95
N GLU A 204 4.64 4.01 -14.59
CA GLU A 204 5.51 3.52 -15.65
C GLU A 204 4.70 3.36 -16.94
N LEU A 205 5.28 3.80 -18.04
CA LEU A 205 4.65 3.85 -19.35
C LEU A 205 5.42 2.95 -20.31
N PHE A 206 4.67 2.13 -21.06
CA PHE A 206 5.20 1.23 -22.08
C PHE A 206 4.49 1.52 -23.40
N ALA A 207 5.29 1.79 -24.44
CA ALA A 207 4.80 2.07 -25.79
C ALA A 207 5.76 1.48 -26.83
N ASP A 208 5.36 1.44 -28.09
CA ASP A 208 6.28 1.08 -29.16
C ASP A 208 7.46 2.08 -29.20
N ALA A 209 8.66 1.56 -29.44
CA ALA A 209 9.92 2.32 -29.49
C ALA A 209 9.83 3.55 -30.41
N LYS A 210 9.16 3.43 -31.55
CA LYS A 210 8.95 4.50 -32.54
C LYS A 210 8.18 5.70 -31.99
N ASP A 211 7.33 5.48 -30.99
CA ASP A 211 6.46 6.50 -30.40
C ASP A 211 7.06 7.10 -29.12
N GLY A 212 8.16 6.51 -28.62
CA GLY A 212 8.80 6.88 -27.35
C GLY A 212 9.18 8.35 -27.29
N SER A 213 9.94 8.85 -28.28
CA SER A 213 10.42 10.25 -28.28
C SER A 213 9.28 11.27 -28.21
N MET A 214 8.16 11.01 -28.90
CA MET A 214 6.98 11.87 -28.84
C MET A 214 6.39 11.91 -27.41
N LEU A 215 6.27 10.74 -26.77
CA LEU A 215 5.75 10.67 -25.39
C LEU A 215 6.67 11.40 -24.40
N TRP A 216 7.99 11.23 -24.55
CA TRP A 216 8.97 11.95 -23.74
C TRP A 216 8.81 13.46 -23.87
N ASP A 217 8.78 13.97 -25.09
CA ASP A 217 8.70 15.40 -25.36
C ASP A 217 7.42 16.00 -24.74
N GLN A 218 6.26 15.34 -24.92
CA GLN A 218 5.01 15.80 -24.32
C GLN A 218 5.06 15.83 -22.78
N ILE A 219 5.59 14.80 -22.15
CA ILE A 219 5.66 14.72 -20.69
C ILE A 219 6.61 15.80 -20.14
N VAL A 220 7.72 16.05 -20.81
CA VAL A 220 8.67 17.12 -20.44
C VAL A 220 8.06 18.51 -20.67
N GLU A 221 7.36 18.75 -21.79
CA GLU A 221 6.66 20.01 -22.08
C GLU A 221 5.61 20.34 -21.01
N LYS A 222 4.97 19.33 -20.42
CA LYS A 222 4.03 19.48 -19.29
C LYS A 222 4.69 19.70 -17.92
N GLY A 223 6.02 19.77 -17.87
CA GLY A 223 6.78 20.17 -16.69
C GLY A 223 7.42 19.03 -15.92
N ALA A 224 7.51 17.82 -16.49
CA ALA A 224 8.36 16.78 -15.91
C ALA A 224 9.84 17.13 -16.11
N THR A 225 10.66 16.86 -15.09
CA THR A 225 12.11 17.05 -15.15
C THR A 225 12.79 15.76 -15.57
N PRO A 226 13.62 15.72 -16.62
CA PRO A 226 14.46 14.57 -16.95
C PRO A 226 15.41 14.21 -15.80
N ILE A 227 15.44 12.94 -15.42
CA ILE A 227 16.23 12.43 -14.28
C ILE A 227 17.20 11.34 -14.73
N GLY A 228 18.47 11.47 -14.32
CA GLY A 228 19.53 10.50 -14.61
C GLY A 228 19.65 9.37 -13.58
N LEU A 229 20.55 8.42 -13.88
CA LEU A 229 20.80 7.23 -13.05
C LEU A 229 21.29 7.57 -11.63
N GLY A 230 22.06 8.66 -11.47
CA GLY A 230 22.56 9.06 -10.16
C GLY A 230 21.43 9.44 -9.21
N ALA A 231 20.45 10.22 -9.68
CA ALA A 231 19.30 10.57 -8.86
C ALA A 231 18.38 9.37 -8.64
N ARG A 232 18.21 8.48 -9.63
CA ARG A 232 17.49 7.20 -9.47
C ARG A 232 18.05 6.38 -8.30
N ASP A 233 19.37 6.25 -8.19
CA ASP A 233 20.02 5.52 -7.10
C ASP A 233 19.82 6.20 -5.73
N THR A 234 19.85 7.52 -5.68
CA THR A 234 19.55 8.23 -4.41
C THR A 234 18.08 8.05 -3.97
N LEU A 235 17.13 8.12 -4.90
CA LEU A 235 15.70 8.02 -4.61
C LEU A 235 15.31 6.62 -4.13
N ARG A 236 15.82 5.56 -4.80
CA ARG A 236 15.55 4.17 -4.42
C ARG A 236 16.16 3.82 -3.07
N LEU A 237 17.36 4.32 -2.79
CA LEU A 237 18.07 4.06 -1.54
C LEU A 237 17.32 4.69 -0.36
N GLU A 238 16.83 5.93 -0.54
CA GLU A 238 16.00 6.60 0.46
C GLU A 238 14.68 5.85 0.70
N ALA A 239 14.12 5.24 -0.34
CA ALA A 239 12.93 4.40 -0.26
C ALA A 239 13.21 2.96 0.24
N VAL A 240 14.46 2.62 0.56
CA VAL A 240 14.88 1.28 1.03
C VAL A 240 14.55 0.19 -0.01
N LEU A 241 14.67 0.52 -1.30
CA LEU A 241 14.46 -0.42 -2.41
C LEU A 241 15.80 -1.10 -2.79
N PRO A 242 15.81 -2.43 -2.97
CA PRO A 242 17.03 -3.18 -3.27
C PRO A 242 17.50 -2.88 -4.70
N LEU A 243 18.80 -2.95 -4.90
CA LEU A 243 19.42 -2.98 -6.23
C LEU A 243 20.13 -4.33 -6.41
N TYR A 244 19.84 -5.05 -7.50
CA TYR A 244 20.56 -6.28 -7.80
C TYR A 244 22.06 -6.02 -7.96
N GLY A 245 22.88 -6.90 -7.40
CA GLY A 245 24.33 -6.72 -7.28
C GLY A 245 24.75 -6.09 -5.95
N HIS A 246 23.83 -5.53 -5.18
CA HIS A 246 24.10 -4.90 -3.87
C HIS A 246 23.30 -5.56 -2.74
N GLU A 247 21.97 -5.47 -2.78
CA GLU A 247 21.09 -6.07 -1.77
C GLU A 247 20.61 -7.49 -2.13
N LEU A 248 20.82 -7.89 -3.39
CA LEU A 248 20.51 -9.19 -3.96
C LEU A 248 21.71 -9.66 -4.79
N GLY A 249 21.92 -10.97 -4.91
CA GLY A 249 23.09 -11.53 -5.58
C GLY A 249 24.13 -12.01 -4.58
N GLN A 250 25.37 -11.49 -4.67
CA GLN A 250 26.47 -11.86 -3.79
C GLN A 250 26.80 -10.73 -2.80
N ASP A 251 27.19 -11.09 -1.59
CA ASP A 251 27.70 -10.15 -0.59
C ASP A 251 29.17 -9.79 -0.87
N PRO A 252 29.75 -8.81 -0.14
CA PRO A 252 31.16 -8.43 -0.32
C PRO A 252 32.19 -9.54 -0.05
N GLU A 253 31.77 -10.65 0.56
CA GLU A 253 32.61 -11.84 0.78
C GLU A 253 32.44 -12.89 -0.33
N GLY A 254 31.66 -12.59 -1.37
CA GLY A 254 31.35 -13.50 -2.48
C GLY A 254 30.35 -14.60 -2.12
N LYS A 255 29.66 -14.50 -0.97
CA LYS A 255 28.61 -15.44 -0.57
C LYS A 255 27.27 -14.98 -1.11
N GLU A 256 26.47 -15.95 -1.53
CA GLU A 256 25.12 -15.65 -2.01
C GLU A 256 24.23 -15.10 -0.89
N ILE A 257 23.57 -13.96 -1.16
CA ILE A 257 22.61 -13.35 -0.24
C ILE A 257 21.28 -14.13 -0.33
N PRO A 258 20.75 -14.66 0.79
CA PRO A 258 19.44 -15.29 0.83
C PRO A 258 18.33 -14.31 0.41
N ILE A 259 17.37 -14.73 -0.40
CA ILE A 259 16.25 -13.87 -0.83
C ILE A 259 15.54 -13.20 0.36
N PHE A 260 15.24 -13.95 1.43
CA PHE A 260 14.58 -13.40 2.63
C PHE A 260 15.47 -12.47 3.47
N ALA A 261 16.75 -12.28 3.11
CA ALA A 261 17.54 -11.20 3.67
C ALA A 261 17.04 -9.83 3.23
N CYS A 262 16.42 -9.74 2.05
CA CYS A 262 15.74 -8.54 1.59
C CYS A 262 14.33 -8.46 2.22
N PRO A 263 14.00 -7.39 2.96
CA PRO A 263 12.67 -7.25 3.58
C PRO A 263 11.49 -7.27 2.59
N LEU A 264 11.72 -6.98 1.31
CA LEU A 264 10.68 -7.04 0.26
C LEU A 264 10.28 -8.48 -0.10
N ALA A 265 11.07 -9.49 0.24
CA ALA A 265 10.75 -10.90 -0.02
C ALA A 265 9.40 -11.32 0.54
N LYS A 266 8.95 -10.73 1.67
CA LYS A 266 7.63 -11.00 2.26
C LYS A 266 6.44 -10.67 1.34
N PHE A 267 6.65 -9.80 0.36
CA PHE A 267 5.64 -9.44 -0.65
C PHE A 267 5.92 -10.08 -2.02
N ALA A 268 7.17 -10.51 -2.27
CA ALA A 268 7.63 -11.04 -3.55
C ALA A 268 7.63 -12.58 -3.62
N VAL A 269 7.48 -13.26 -2.48
CA VAL A 269 7.47 -14.73 -2.40
C VAL A 269 6.10 -15.21 -1.91
N SER A 270 5.40 -15.97 -2.75
CA SER A 270 4.14 -16.61 -2.40
C SER A 270 4.37 -18.10 -2.12
N PHE A 271 3.78 -18.57 -1.02
CA PHE A 271 3.71 -20.00 -0.69
C PHE A 271 2.31 -20.56 -0.86
N SER A 272 1.40 -19.83 -1.53
CA SER A 272 0.03 -20.26 -1.81
C SER A 272 0.02 -21.68 -2.37
N PRO A 273 -0.94 -22.54 -1.95
CA PRO A 273 -1.14 -23.84 -2.57
C PRO A 273 -1.43 -23.73 -4.08
N LEU A 274 -2.11 -22.68 -4.53
CA LEU A 274 -2.45 -22.47 -5.95
C LEU A 274 -1.21 -22.23 -6.82
N LYS A 275 -0.15 -21.66 -6.24
CA LYS A 275 1.13 -21.48 -6.94
C LYS A 275 1.81 -22.82 -7.25
N GLY A 276 1.58 -23.85 -6.43
CA GLY A 276 2.24 -25.15 -6.57
C GLY A 276 3.73 -25.10 -6.24
N ASP A 277 4.47 -26.09 -6.74
CA ASP A 277 5.92 -26.18 -6.57
C ASP A 277 6.67 -25.31 -7.59
N PHE A 278 7.81 -24.76 -7.17
CA PHE A 278 8.57 -23.82 -7.98
C PHE A 278 10.06 -23.87 -7.62
N LEU A 279 10.89 -23.36 -8.52
CA LEU A 279 12.34 -23.39 -8.39
C LEU A 279 12.79 -22.76 -7.06
N GLY A 280 13.59 -23.48 -6.27
CA GLY A 280 14.09 -22.99 -4.98
C GLY A 280 13.07 -22.91 -3.84
N ARG A 281 11.82 -23.41 -4.01
CA ARG A 281 10.76 -23.34 -2.99
C ARG A 281 11.21 -23.88 -1.62
N GLU A 282 11.87 -25.03 -1.58
CA GLU A 282 12.30 -25.64 -0.31
C GLU A 282 13.27 -24.76 0.48
N ALA A 283 14.26 -24.18 -0.21
CA ALA A 283 15.22 -23.27 0.41
C ALA A 283 14.53 -22.00 0.93
N LEU A 284 13.61 -21.43 0.14
CA LEU A 284 12.82 -20.26 0.54
C LEU A 284 11.90 -20.55 1.73
N VAL A 285 11.33 -21.76 1.83
CA VAL A 285 10.56 -22.17 3.02
C VAL A 285 11.45 -22.18 4.28
N ARG A 286 12.69 -22.67 4.18
CA ARG A 286 13.64 -22.64 5.32
C ARG A 286 13.97 -21.21 5.74
N GLN A 287 14.28 -20.34 4.77
CA GLN A 287 14.59 -18.94 5.04
C GLN A 287 13.38 -18.20 5.63
N HIS A 288 12.17 -18.41 5.09
CA HIS A 288 10.94 -17.79 5.60
C HIS A 288 10.64 -18.22 7.05
N LYS A 289 10.84 -19.50 7.40
CA LYS A 289 10.69 -19.98 8.78
C LYS A 289 11.66 -19.26 9.74
N ALA A 290 12.91 -19.06 9.32
CA ALA A 290 13.89 -18.32 10.10
C ALA A 290 13.51 -16.84 10.23
N PHE A 291 13.13 -16.20 9.13
CA PHE A 291 12.65 -14.82 9.10
C PHE A 291 11.49 -14.58 10.08
N LYS A 292 10.48 -15.48 10.10
CA LYS A 292 9.37 -15.39 11.05
C LYS A 292 9.86 -15.47 12.50
N LYS A 293 10.73 -16.42 12.84
CA LYS A 293 11.27 -16.57 14.19
C LYS A 293 12.09 -15.34 14.62
N ILE A 294 12.93 -14.80 13.73
CA ILE A 294 13.71 -13.58 13.96
C ILE A 294 12.81 -12.38 14.28
N ILE A 295 11.69 -12.20 13.57
CA ILE A 295 10.70 -11.14 13.89
C ILE A 295 10.18 -11.29 15.33
N PHE A 296 9.92 -12.51 15.77
CA PHE A 296 9.49 -12.81 17.15
C PHE A 296 10.66 -12.91 18.15
N ARG A 297 11.87 -12.49 17.77
CA ARG A 297 13.10 -12.52 18.58
C ARG A 297 13.49 -13.94 19.04
N ASP A 298 13.10 -14.95 18.27
CA ASP A 298 13.55 -16.33 18.41
C ASP A 298 14.69 -16.59 17.40
N TYR A 299 15.90 -16.80 17.92
CA TYR A 299 17.11 -16.98 17.11
C TYR A 299 17.55 -18.46 17.00
N SER A 300 16.68 -19.42 17.38
CA SER A 300 16.99 -20.86 17.41
C SER A 300 17.43 -21.48 16.08
N ILE A 301 17.05 -20.86 14.95
CA ILE A 301 17.44 -21.29 13.60
C ILE A 301 18.06 -20.13 12.78
N ILE A 302 18.72 -19.20 13.46
CA ILE A 302 19.33 -18.00 12.85
C ILE A 302 20.35 -18.34 11.76
N GLN A 303 20.98 -19.51 11.80
CA GLN A 303 21.91 -19.98 10.77
C GLN A 303 21.29 -20.09 9.36
N ASN A 304 19.96 -20.21 9.26
CA ASN A 304 19.26 -20.25 7.97
C ASN A 304 19.04 -18.84 7.38
N LEU A 305 19.20 -17.79 8.19
CA LEU A 305 19.13 -16.40 7.78
C LEU A 305 20.01 -15.55 8.73
N PRO A 306 21.35 -15.67 8.64
CA PRO A 306 22.26 -15.11 9.65
C PRO A 306 22.31 -13.59 9.63
N ARG A 307 22.05 -13.00 8.46
CA ARG A 307 22.02 -11.56 8.23
C ARG A 307 20.79 -11.18 7.42
N VAL A 308 20.36 -9.93 7.58
CA VAL A 308 19.29 -9.30 6.81
C VAL A 308 19.69 -7.87 6.44
N SER A 309 19.15 -7.35 5.33
CA SER A 309 19.34 -5.96 4.93
C SER A 309 18.48 -5.03 5.80
N LYS A 310 19.10 -4.00 6.38
CA LYS A 310 18.44 -3.00 7.23
C LYS A 310 18.83 -1.57 6.83
N PRO A 311 17.92 -0.60 6.94
CA PRO A 311 18.27 0.81 6.81
C PRO A 311 19.08 1.28 8.02
N ILE A 312 20.15 2.04 7.75
CA ILE A 312 21.04 2.59 8.77
C ILE A 312 21.23 4.08 8.49
N ALA A 313 20.93 4.92 9.49
CA ALA A 313 21.17 6.35 9.45
C ALA A 313 22.57 6.63 9.99
N VAL A 314 23.39 7.37 9.23
CA VAL A 314 24.75 7.72 9.66
C VAL A 314 24.72 9.03 10.43
N ALA A 315 25.05 8.98 11.71
CA ALA A 315 24.93 10.12 12.63
C ALA A 315 26.13 11.07 12.53
N GLY A 316 27.31 10.55 12.19
CA GLY A 316 28.54 11.35 12.09
C GLY A 316 28.81 11.92 10.70
N ARG A 317 29.92 12.66 10.59
CA ARG A 317 30.40 13.18 9.31
C ARG A 317 31.06 12.07 8.50
N GLY A 318 30.56 11.81 7.30
CA GLY A 318 31.11 10.82 6.39
C GLY A 318 30.06 10.34 5.41
N VAL A 319 30.48 9.55 4.43
CA VAL A 319 29.56 8.89 3.51
C VAL A 319 29.88 7.41 3.50
N ALA A 320 28.94 6.60 3.97
CA ALA A 320 29.05 5.15 3.89
C ALA A 320 29.05 4.72 2.42
N ARG A 321 29.86 3.72 2.07
CA ARG A 321 29.95 3.15 0.73
C ARG A 321 29.87 1.64 0.84
N GLU A 322 29.50 1.00 -0.27
CA GLU A 322 29.52 -0.45 -0.39
C GLU A 322 30.83 -1.07 0.11
N GLY A 323 30.72 -2.19 0.81
CA GLY A 323 31.85 -2.92 1.39
C GLY A 323 32.37 -2.35 2.72
N ALA A 324 31.91 -1.17 3.15
CA ALA A 324 32.26 -0.64 4.47
C ALA A 324 31.77 -1.58 5.58
N LYS A 325 32.64 -1.90 6.54
CA LYS A 325 32.32 -2.79 7.65
C LYS A 325 31.44 -2.10 8.68
N VAL A 326 30.49 -2.85 9.23
CA VAL A 326 29.58 -2.43 10.30
C VAL A 326 29.92 -3.17 11.59
N PHE A 327 29.95 -2.45 12.70
CA PHE A 327 30.34 -2.95 14.01
C PHE A 327 29.28 -2.66 15.08
N LYS A 328 29.10 -3.58 16.01
CA LYS A 328 28.37 -3.39 17.28
C LYS A 328 29.35 -3.57 18.43
N GLY A 329 29.76 -2.46 19.05
CA GLY A 329 30.97 -2.47 19.89
C GLY A 329 32.19 -2.87 19.05
N ASP A 330 32.95 -3.86 19.51
CA ASP A 330 34.11 -4.38 18.78
C ASP A 330 33.76 -5.54 17.82
N LYS A 331 32.52 -6.03 17.82
CA LYS A 331 32.08 -7.14 16.97
C LYS A 331 31.78 -6.64 15.57
N HIS A 332 32.44 -7.19 14.56
CA HIS A 332 32.04 -7.05 13.16
C HIS A 332 30.73 -7.80 12.90
N VAL A 333 29.70 -7.09 12.42
CA VAL A 333 28.33 -7.60 12.29
C VAL A 333 27.80 -7.57 10.86
N GLY A 334 28.59 -7.12 9.88
CA GLY A 334 28.20 -7.13 8.48
C GLY A 334 28.74 -5.95 7.70
N TYR A 335 28.11 -5.68 6.56
CA TYR A 335 28.64 -4.74 5.56
C TYR A 335 27.57 -3.78 5.08
N VAL A 336 27.98 -2.57 4.71
CA VAL A 336 27.18 -1.66 3.90
C VAL A 336 27.07 -2.23 2.49
N THR A 337 25.85 -2.34 1.97
CA THR A 337 25.57 -2.79 0.60
C THR A 337 25.37 -1.60 -0.34
N SER A 338 24.64 -0.59 0.11
CA SER A 338 24.41 0.67 -0.62
C SER A 338 24.52 1.85 0.34
N GLY A 339 25.18 2.94 -0.05
CA GLY A 339 25.32 4.10 0.83
C GLY A 339 25.71 5.38 0.10
N THR A 340 25.03 6.48 0.44
CA THR A 340 25.35 7.81 -0.12
C THR A 340 24.77 8.99 0.68
N MET A 341 25.07 10.20 0.21
CA MET A 341 24.43 11.43 0.68
C MET A 341 23.14 11.67 -0.09
N ILE A 342 22.04 11.88 0.62
CA ILE A 342 20.71 12.11 0.06
C ILE A 342 20.25 13.53 0.36
N PRO A 343 19.77 14.28 -0.65
CA PRO A 343 19.18 15.59 -0.42
C PRO A 343 17.72 15.47 0.04
N MET A 344 17.29 16.38 0.90
CA MET A 344 15.89 16.48 1.34
C MET A 344 15.47 17.95 1.43
N TRP A 345 14.21 18.24 1.10
CA TRP A 345 13.64 19.57 1.34
C TRP A 345 13.52 19.84 2.84
N ALA A 346 13.91 21.03 3.28
CA ALA A 346 13.62 21.48 4.63
C ALA A 346 12.10 21.67 4.78
N VAL A 347 11.56 21.25 5.92
CA VAL A 347 10.13 21.30 6.23
C VAL A 347 9.90 22.33 7.33
N GLN A 348 8.88 23.16 7.16
CA GLN A 348 8.37 24.09 8.18
C GLN A 348 6.96 23.68 8.62
N GLY A 349 6.54 24.07 9.82
CA GLY A 349 5.25 23.65 10.39
C GLY A 349 5.35 22.33 11.17
N GLN A 350 4.20 21.79 11.58
CA GLN A 350 4.09 20.55 12.35
C GLN A 350 2.88 19.73 11.89
N GLY A 351 2.98 18.41 12.00
CA GLY A 351 1.88 17.51 11.67
C GLY A 351 1.39 17.72 10.22
N LEU A 352 0.08 17.79 10.04
CA LEU A 352 -0.55 17.96 8.72
C LEU A 352 -0.34 19.36 8.12
N ASP A 353 0.03 20.35 8.93
CA ASP A 353 0.33 21.72 8.48
C ASP A 353 1.78 21.88 7.99
N SER A 354 2.54 20.77 7.96
CA SER A 354 3.93 20.77 7.50
C SER A 354 4.04 21.05 6.00
N ALA A 355 4.93 21.96 5.61
CA ALA A 355 5.17 22.32 4.22
C ALA A 355 6.66 22.27 3.87
N GLN A 356 6.98 21.75 2.68
CA GLN A 356 8.33 21.82 2.13
C GLN A 356 8.68 23.26 1.74
N THR A 357 9.89 23.69 2.08
CA THR A 357 10.45 25.00 1.72
C THR A 357 11.26 24.92 0.42
N ASP A 358 11.96 26.00 0.06
CA ASP A 358 12.91 26.03 -1.08
C ASP A 358 14.36 25.80 -0.64
N GLN A 359 14.60 25.58 0.65
CA GLN A 359 15.90 25.19 1.19
C GLN A 359 15.99 23.66 1.26
N TYR A 360 17.18 23.11 1.02
CA TYR A 360 17.42 21.68 1.15
C TYR A 360 18.60 21.40 2.08
N GLN A 361 18.63 20.20 2.64
CA GLN A 361 19.69 19.67 3.49
C GLN A 361 20.19 18.36 2.91
N LEU A 362 21.39 17.94 3.31
CA LEU A 362 21.97 16.65 2.95
C LEU A 362 22.09 15.77 4.20
N ARG A 363 21.80 14.49 4.05
CA ARG A 363 21.98 13.47 5.11
C ARG A 363 22.65 12.23 4.56
N SER A 364 23.47 11.57 5.37
CA SER A 364 24.12 10.30 5.00
C SER A 364 23.26 9.14 5.46
N ILE A 365 22.92 8.24 4.54
CA ILE A 365 22.18 7.01 4.83
C ILE A 365 22.80 5.82 4.10
N CYS A 366 22.51 4.63 4.58
CA CYS A 366 22.85 3.40 3.89
C CYS A 366 21.85 2.26 4.15
N LEU A 367 22.00 1.20 3.37
CA LEU A 367 21.52 -0.15 3.66
C LEU A 367 22.72 -0.99 4.11
N GLY A 368 22.52 -1.76 5.17
CA GLY A 368 23.52 -2.69 5.68
C GLY A 368 22.98 -4.11 5.69
N TYR A 369 23.74 -5.05 5.13
CA TYR A 369 23.53 -6.48 5.30
C TYR A 369 24.24 -6.93 6.58
N ILE A 370 23.48 -6.95 7.67
CA ILE A 370 23.99 -7.09 9.04
C ILE A 370 23.32 -8.23 9.80
N ASP A 371 23.94 -8.69 10.88
CA ASP A 371 23.47 -9.80 11.72
C ASP A 371 21.99 -9.64 12.10
N SER A 372 21.24 -10.74 11.97
CA SER A 372 19.78 -10.75 12.09
C SER A 372 19.25 -10.42 13.49
N ASP A 373 20.11 -10.49 14.51
CA ASP A 373 19.79 -10.20 15.90
C ASP A 373 19.91 -8.71 16.27
N ILE A 374 20.45 -7.86 15.40
CA ILE A 374 20.52 -6.41 15.61
C ILE A 374 19.15 -5.80 15.39
N VAL A 375 18.51 -5.18 16.38
CA VAL A 375 17.16 -4.63 16.22
C VAL A 375 17.15 -3.15 15.84
N GLU A 376 15.96 -2.62 15.55
CA GLU A 376 15.72 -1.19 15.35
C GLU A 376 16.16 -0.38 16.59
N ASP A 377 16.60 0.87 16.36
CA ASP A 377 17.15 1.81 17.33
C ASP A 377 18.50 1.43 17.96
N GLU A 378 19.07 0.27 17.60
CA GLU A 378 20.42 -0.07 18.04
C GLU A 378 21.48 0.80 17.37
N ARG A 379 22.47 1.21 18.17
CA ARG A 379 23.64 1.94 17.69
C ARG A 379 24.68 0.99 17.12
N VAL A 380 25.22 1.35 15.98
CA VAL A 380 26.31 0.66 15.29
C VAL A 380 27.37 1.67 14.85
N ALA A 381 28.55 1.19 14.52
CA ALA A 381 29.62 2.00 13.95
C ALA A 381 29.96 1.52 12.54
N ILE A 382 30.18 2.43 11.61
CA ILE A 382 30.56 2.12 10.23
C ILE A 382 31.99 2.59 9.99
N GLU A 383 32.82 1.72 9.42
CA GLU A 383 34.18 2.07 9.00
C GLU A 383 34.16 2.92 7.73
N ILE A 384 34.45 4.21 7.88
CA ILE A 384 34.52 5.19 6.78
C ILE A 384 35.94 5.75 6.73
N ARG A 385 36.69 5.39 5.67
CA ARG A 385 38.08 5.84 5.44
C ARG A 385 38.98 5.58 6.66
N GLY A 386 38.87 4.40 7.27
CA GLY A 386 39.66 3.96 8.42
C GLY A 386 39.25 4.58 9.77
N LYS A 387 38.11 5.27 9.83
CA LYS A 387 37.53 5.78 11.08
C LYS A 387 36.16 5.15 11.32
N LEU A 388 35.87 4.81 12.57
CA LEU A 388 34.53 4.38 12.98
C LEU A 388 33.64 5.62 13.13
N VAL A 389 32.50 5.61 12.44
CA VAL A 389 31.50 6.66 12.46
C VAL A 389 30.20 6.12 13.04
N ASP A 390 29.66 6.81 14.05
CA ASP A 390 28.42 6.43 14.69
C ASP A 390 27.23 6.43 13.72
N ALA A 391 26.37 5.44 13.88
CA ALA A 391 25.19 5.21 13.08
C ALA A 391 24.10 4.49 13.91
N VAL A 392 22.87 4.52 13.42
CA VAL A 392 21.70 3.93 14.08
C VAL A 392 20.94 3.09 13.08
N VAL A 393 20.57 1.87 13.45
CA VAL A 393 19.66 1.05 12.65
C VAL A 393 18.26 1.64 12.79
N VAL A 394 17.68 2.10 11.68
CA VAL A 394 16.37 2.75 11.68
C VAL A 394 15.35 1.88 10.95
N PRO A 395 14.05 2.01 11.26
CA PRO A 395 13.03 1.23 10.56
C PRO A 395 12.82 1.73 9.13
N PHE A 396 12.95 3.04 8.89
CA PHE A 396 12.70 3.67 7.59
C PHE A 396 13.58 4.92 7.40
N HIS A 397 13.95 5.20 6.14
CA HIS A 397 14.52 6.50 5.74
C HIS A 397 13.47 7.44 5.14
N LEU A 398 12.39 6.87 4.58
CA LEU A 398 11.32 7.59 3.88
C LEU A 398 9.96 6.94 4.17
N ARG A 399 8.91 7.75 4.20
CA ARG A 399 7.52 7.32 4.37
C ARG A 399 6.60 8.02 3.38
N SER A 400 5.55 7.34 2.94
CA SER A 400 4.68 7.81 1.85
C SER A 400 3.19 7.79 2.22
N GLU A 401 2.87 7.76 3.53
CA GLU A 401 1.48 7.64 4.01
C GLU A 401 0.67 8.94 3.94
N ALA A 402 1.33 10.09 3.70
CA ALA A 402 0.68 11.39 3.59
C ALA A 402 0.81 11.94 2.14
N PRO A 403 0.15 11.31 1.15
CA PRO A 403 0.19 11.78 -0.23
C PRO A 403 -0.30 13.24 -0.34
N PRO A 404 0.19 14.02 -1.32
CA PRO A 404 0.91 13.55 -2.49
C PRO A 404 2.43 13.42 -2.33
N TYR A 405 2.99 13.85 -1.19
CA TYR A 405 4.44 13.90 -0.97
C TYR A 405 4.96 12.69 -0.19
N SER A 406 6.20 12.30 -0.48
CA SER A 406 6.98 11.46 0.43
C SER A 406 7.66 12.32 1.51
N CYS A 407 7.79 11.74 2.71
CA CYS A 407 8.32 12.38 3.90
C CYS A 407 9.61 11.68 4.36
N PRO A 408 10.77 12.37 4.30
CA PRO A 408 12.00 11.90 4.92
C PRO A 408 11.83 11.68 6.43
N ILE A 409 12.31 10.54 6.94
CA ILE A 409 12.33 10.25 8.39
C ILE A 409 13.71 10.51 8.94
N ILE A 410 13.81 11.46 9.86
CA ILE A 410 15.07 11.88 10.49
C ILE A 410 15.17 11.19 11.86
N PHE A 411 16.25 10.45 12.10
CA PHE A 411 16.38 9.59 13.27
C PHE A 411 16.53 10.36 14.60
N ASP A 412 17.09 11.57 14.57
CA ASP A 412 17.34 12.41 15.74
C ASP A 412 16.34 13.57 15.87
N GLN A 413 15.21 13.52 15.15
CA GLN A 413 14.19 14.55 15.25
C GLN A 413 13.51 14.51 16.63
N GLN A 414 13.70 15.58 17.40
CA GLN A 414 12.95 15.79 18.64
C GLN A 414 11.62 16.45 18.32
N LEU A 415 10.52 15.78 18.70
CA LEU A 415 9.22 16.43 18.69
C LEU A 415 9.20 17.47 19.82
N PRO A 416 8.79 18.72 19.54
CA PRO A 416 8.58 19.69 20.59
C PRO A 416 7.51 19.16 21.53
N THR A 417 7.90 18.86 22.76
CA THR A 417 6.96 18.58 23.83
C THR A 417 6.38 19.91 24.29
N GLU A 418 5.11 20.16 23.97
CA GLU A 418 4.38 21.22 24.67
C GLU A 418 4.38 20.87 26.16
N GLY A 419 5.00 21.73 26.97
CA GLY A 419 4.94 21.60 28.41
C GLY A 419 3.48 21.64 28.85
N LEU A 420 3.11 20.81 29.85
CA LEU A 420 1.80 20.91 30.46
C LEU A 420 1.55 22.37 30.88
N PRO A 421 0.34 22.92 30.66
CA PRO A 421 0.06 24.30 30.99
C PRO A 421 0.51 24.60 32.44
N ALA A 422 1.30 25.64 32.64
CA ALA A 422 1.66 26.11 33.98
C ALA A 422 0.46 26.83 34.62
N GLY A 423 0.32 26.71 35.94
CA GLY A 423 -0.77 27.29 36.72
C GLY A 423 -1.34 26.33 37.76
N ASP A 424 -2.08 26.88 38.71
CA ASP A 424 -2.85 26.08 39.66
C ASP A 424 -4.00 25.32 38.98
N ALA A 425 -4.64 24.43 39.72
CA ALA A 425 -5.75 23.63 39.19
C ALA A 425 -6.93 24.50 38.72
N ALA A 426 -7.21 25.62 39.40
CA ALA A 426 -8.34 26.48 39.10
C ALA A 426 -8.15 27.19 37.75
N ALA A 427 -6.97 27.75 37.50
CA ALA A 427 -6.63 28.41 36.23
C ALA A 427 -6.66 27.43 35.04
N LYS A 428 -6.24 26.19 35.26
CA LYS A 428 -6.31 25.12 34.24
C LYS A 428 -7.75 24.76 33.90
N VAL A 429 -8.60 24.59 34.92
CA VAL A 429 -10.03 24.28 34.74
C VAL A 429 -10.73 25.42 34.01
N LEU A 430 -10.51 26.68 34.42
CA LEU A 430 -11.12 27.83 33.78
C LEU A 430 -10.76 27.92 32.29
N ARG A 431 -9.47 27.80 31.96
CA ARG A 431 -9.00 27.81 30.57
C ARG A 431 -9.61 26.68 29.73
N LEU A 432 -9.74 25.49 30.30
CA LEU A 432 -10.38 24.36 29.62
C LEU A 432 -11.86 24.63 29.35
N LEU A 433 -12.57 25.21 30.31
CA LEU A 433 -13.98 25.58 30.17
C LEU A 433 -14.17 26.65 29.09
N GLU A 434 -13.35 27.70 29.11
CA GLU A 434 -13.36 28.77 28.09
C GLU A 434 -13.15 28.19 26.70
N LYS A 435 -12.07 27.42 26.49
CA LYS A 435 -11.79 26.76 25.20
C LYS A 435 -12.91 25.82 24.76
N SER A 436 -13.53 25.09 25.69
CA SER A 436 -14.64 24.18 25.40
C SER A 436 -15.90 24.95 24.95
N VAL A 437 -16.19 26.08 25.60
CA VAL A 437 -17.31 26.96 25.24
C VAL A 437 -17.07 27.59 23.87
N GLU A 438 -15.87 28.13 23.63
CA GLU A 438 -15.47 28.70 22.34
C GLU A 438 -15.59 27.67 21.22
N ASN A 439 -14.98 26.49 21.36
CA ASN A 439 -15.06 25.43 20.37
C ASN A 439 -16.51 24.97 20.13
N THR A 440 -17.33 24.87 21.18
CA THR A 440 -18.76 24.52 21.02
C THR A 440 -19.52 25.58 20.22
N ARG A 441 -19.30 26.87 20.51
CA ARG A 441 -19.94 27.98 19.78
C ARG A 441 -19.49 28.01 18.33
N TRP A 442 -18.19 27.89 18.09
CA TRP A 442 -17.61 27.86 16.75
C TRP A 442 -18.24 26.73 15.92
N ARG A 443 -18.27 25.49 16.44
CA ARG A 443 -18.90 24.35 15.77
C ARG A 443 -20.39 24.51 15.49
N GLN A 444 -21.11 25.30 16.30
CA GLN A 444 -22.55 25.49 16.15
C GLN A 444 -22.94 26.64 15.23
N ARG A 445 -22.11 27.68 15.17
CA ARG A 445 -22.52 28.98 14.61
C ARG A 445 -21.60 29.50 13.52
N GLU A 446 -20.35 29.05 13.51
CA GLU A 446 -19.29 29.61 12.66
C GLU A 446 -18.68 28.56 11.71
N CYS A 447 -19.08 27.30 11.84
CA CYS A 447 -18.60 26.19 11.04
C CYS A 447 -19.76 25.30 10.56
N ILE A 448 -19.65 24.77 9.33
CA ILE A 448 -20.50 23.70 8.82
C ILE A 448 -19.71 22.39 8.98
N ASN A 449 -20.06 21.56 9.96
CA ASN A 449 -19.38 20.27 10.13
C ASN A 449 -19.85 19.31 9.03
N LEU A 450 -18.95 18.94 8.13
CA LEU A 450 -19.24 17.95 7.08
C LEU A 450 -19.18 16.50 7.59
N ILE A 451 -18.67 16.30 8.81
CA ILE A 451 -18.59 15.00 9.49
C ILE A 451 -19.67 14.99 10.58
N PRO A 452 -20.79 14.25 10.40
CA PRO A 452 -21.91 14.31 11.35
C PRO A 452 -21.56 13.89 12.78
N SER A 453 -20.54 13.05 12.99
CA SER A 453 -20.05 12.73 14.35
C SER A 453 -19.35 13.88 15.06
N GLU A 454 -18.99 14.96 14.35
CA GLU A 454 -18.41 16.17 14.93
C GLU A 454 -19.45 17.24 15.26
N MET A 455 -20.70 17.03 14.82
CA MET A 455 -21.83 17.90 15.16
C MET A 455 -22.05 17.91 16.66
N THR A 456 -22.28 19.10 17.19
CA THR A 456 -22.66 19.22 18.61
C THR A 456 -24.07 18.72 18.82
N ILE A 457 -24.26 17.86 19.81
CA ILE A 457 -25.57 17.42 20.29
C ILE A 457 -26.45 18.65 20.62
N SER A 458 -27.73 18.60 20.25
CA SER A 458 -28.69 19.69 20.52
C SER A 458 -28.81 19.96 22.03
N PRO A 459 -29.13 21.20 22.46
CA PRO A 459 -29.28 21.50 23.88
C PRO A 459 -30.28 20.58 24.60
N MET A 460 -31.37 20.21 23.93
CA MET A 460 -32.38 19.30 24.49
C MET A 460 -31.84 17.89 24.70
N ALA A 461 -31.20 17.31 23.68
CA ALA A 461 -30.59 15.98 23.79
C ALA A 461 -29.46 15.98 24.84
N ARG A 462 -28.67 17.06 24.94
CA ARG A 462 -27.64 17.22 25.96
C ARG A 462 -28.23 17.31 27.37
N MET A 463 -29.33 18.04 27.54
CA MET A 463 -30.03 18.13 28.82
C MET A 463 -30.52 16.74 29.26
N LEU A 464 -31.12 15.96 28.36
CA LEU A 464 -31.51 14.58 28.62
C LEU A 464 -30.30 13.69 28.97
N SER A 465 -29.19 13.79 28.23
CA SER A 465 -27.97 13.00 28.50
C SER A 465 -27.27 13.35 29.82
N VAL A 466 -27.54 14.52 30.42
CA VAL A 466 -27.01 14.92 31.73
C VAL A 466 -27.98 14.54 32.86
N MET A 467 -29.28 14.45 32.55
CA MET A 467 -30.31 13.98 33.47
C MET A 467 -30.35 12.45 33.57
N ASP A 468 -29.73 11.76 32.62
CA ASP A 468 -29.53 10.32 32.57
C ASP A 468 -28.08 9.96 32.92
N PRO A 469 -27.79 9.03 33.84
CA PRO A 469 -26.47 8.41 33.95
C PRO A 469 -26.21 7.41 32.80
N ALA A 470 -26.43 7.82 31.54
CA ALA A 470 -26.39 7.06 30.27
C ALA A 470 -25.03 6.41 29.91
N PHE A 471 -24.14 6.24 30.89
CA PHE A 471 -22.80 5.69 30.75
C PHE A 471 -22.45 4.68 31.84
N ARG A 472 -23.42 3.97 32.43
CA ARG A 472 -23.13 2.91 33.42
C ARG A 472 -23.50 1.51 32.96
N TYR A 473 -22.64 0.58 33.39
CA TYR A 473 -22.69 -0.88 33.32
C TYR A 473 -24.09 -1.46 33.63
N ALA A 474 -24.98 -1.49 32.64
CA ALA A 474 -26.18 -2.31 32.68
C ALA A 474 -25.84 -3.73 32.21
N GLU A 475 -25.04 -4.44 33.00
CA GLU A 475 -24.86 -5.88 32.79
C GLU A 475 -26.16 -6.57 33.21
N HIS A 476 -26.85 -7.17 32.24
CA HIS A 476 -28.01 -8.02 32.48
C HIS A 476 -27.53 -9.46 32.64
N LYS A 477 -28.19 -10.19 33.53
CA LYS A 477 -28.04 -11.64 33.60
C LYS A 477 -29.39 -12.26 33.30
N LYS A 478 -29.43 -13.12 32.29
CA LYS A 478 -30.55 -14.03 32.10
C LYS A 478 -30.59 -15.01 33.24
N VAL A 479 -31.64 -14.93 34.05
CA VAL A 479 -31.82 -15.84 35.16
C VAL A 479 -32.82 -16.91 34.74
N LYS A 480 -32.30 -18.10 34.40
CA LYS A 480 -33.09 -19.28 33.98
C LYS A 480 -34.26 -19.59 34.91
N ALA A 481 -34.08 -19.38 36.21
CA ALA A 481 -35.12 -19.62 37.21
C ALA A 481 -36.36 -18.71 37.03
N PHE A 482 -36.22 -17.61 36.31
CA PHE A 482 -37.29 -16.69 35.95
C PHE A 482 -37.54 -16.71 34.44
N TYR A 483 -37.49 -17.91 33.82
CA TYR A 483 -37.76 -18.10 32.39
C TYR A 483 -36.87 -17.22 31.50
N ASP A 484 -35.58 -17.11 31.87
CA ASP A 484 -34.59 -16.27 31.19
C ASP A 484 -34.90 -14.76 31.22
N ALA A 485 -35.67 -14.28 32.21
CA ALA A 485 -35.84 -12.87 32.43
C ALA A 485 -34.48 -12.16 32.59
N ASP A 486 -34.34 -11.03 31.91
CA ASP A 486 -33.19 -10.14 32.04
C ASP A 486 -33.28 -9.38 33.36
N ILE A 487 -32.41 -9.75 34.31
CA ILE A 487 -32.32 -9.08 35.61
C ILE A 487 -31.06 -8.22 35.62
N PHE A 488 -31.24 -6.93 35.91
CA PHE A 488 -30.13 -5.98 36.02
C PHE A 488 -29.29 -6.28 37.27
N TYR A 489 -27.97 -6.24 37.11
CA TYR A 489 -27.03 -6.42 38.20
C TYR A 489 -27.11 -5.29 39.24
N TYR A 490 -27.47 -4.07 38.81
CA TYR A 490 -27.65 -2.90 39.67
C TYR A 490 -29.13 -2.54 39.80
N GLN A 491 -29.60 -2.38 41.04
CA GLN A 491 -30.98 -2.02 41.37
C GLN A 491 -31.15 -0.49 41.38
N GLY A 492 -32.32 0.02 40.98
CA GLY A 492 -32.64 1.47 40.96
C GLY A 492 -32.56 2.16 39.59
N THR A 493 -32.52 1.38 38.50
CA THR A 493 -32.46 1.88 37.11
C THR A 493 -33.80 1.79 36.36
N GLU A 494 -34.92 1.56 37.06
CA GLU A 494 -36.24 1.31 36.45
C GLU A 494 -36.70 2.46 35.52
N PHE A 495 -36.53 3.70 35.96
CA PHE A 495 -36.84 4.87 35.13
C PHE A 495 -36.00 4.93 33.85
N ILE A 496 -34.72 4.54 33.93
CA ILE A 496 -33.80 4.50 32.78
C ILE A 496 -34.29 3.43 31.79
N ALA A 497 -34.64 2.25 32.29
CA ALA A 497 -35.18 1.17 31.45
C ALA A 497 -36.48 1.58 30.75
N GLN A 498 -37.37 2.30 31.44
CA GLN A 498 -38.60 2.83 30.82
C GLN A 498 -38.28 3.82 29.70
N VAL A 499 -37.32 4.74 29.91
CA VAL A 499 -36.90 5.71 28.89
C VAL A 499 -36.25 5.00 27.69
N GLU A 500 -35.36 4.03 27.93
CA GLU A 500 -34.73 3.22 26.88
C GLU A 500 -35.78 2.44 26.07
N GLN A 501 -36.72 1.76 26.74
CA GLN A 501 -37.80 1.02 26.08
C GLN A 501 -38.69 1.94 25.23
N MET A 502 -39.09 3.11 25.76
CA MET A 502 -39.89 4.08 25.01
C MET A 502 -39.12 4.62 23.80
N LEU A 503 -37.83 4.89 23.95
CA LEU A 503 -36.97 5.34 22.86
C LEU A 503 -36.84 4.25 21.78
N GLU A 504 -36.60 3.00 22.17
CA GLU A 504 -36.54 1.86 21.26
C GLU A 504 -37.86 1.65 20.50
N GLU A 505 -39.01 1.77 21.18
CA GLU A 505 -40.33 1.66 20.56
C GLU A 505 -40.58 2.76 19.52
N GLU A 506 -40.30 4.02 19.87
CA GLU A 506 -40.48 5.14 18.95
C GLU A 506 -39.48 5.09 17.79
N MET A 507 -38.22 4.74 18.04
CA MET A 507 -37.24 4.57 16.98
C MET A 507 -37.61 3.41 16.05
N ARG A 508 -38.13 2.27 16.57
CA ARG A 508 -38.56 1.13 15.76
C ARG A 508 -39.73 1.53 14.86
N ARG A 509 -40.69 2.27 15.42
CA ARG A 509 -41.82 2.83 14.65
C ARG A 509 -41.33 3.79 13.57
N PHE A 510 -40.41 4.69 13.90
CA PHE A 510 -39.88 5.69 12.99
C PHE A 510 -39.06 5.09 11.84
N MET A 511 -38.20 4.11 12.14
CA MET A 511 -37.33 3.45 11.16
C MET A 511 -38.01 2.29 10.42
N GLY A 512 -39.12 1.77 10.94
CA GLY A 512 -39.81 0.60 10.38
C GLY A 512 -38.98 -0.70 10.51
N CYS A 513 -38.22 -0.85 11.60
CA CYS A 513 -37.37 -2.02 11.83
C CYS A 513 -37.78 -2.83 13.07
N GLU A 514 -37.37 -4.11 13.10
CA GLU A 514 -37.77 -5.06 14.15
C GLU A 514 -36.99 -4.85 15.46
N ASN A 515 -35.69 -4.59 15.35
CA ASN A 515 -34.77 -4.47 16.48
C ASN A 515 -34.02 -3.14 16.41
N ILE A 516 -33.79 -2.51 17.57
CA ILE A 516 -32.99 -1.29 17.71
C ILE A 516 -32.09 -1.42 18.94
N GLU A 517 -30.89 -0.87 18.81
CA GLU A 517 -29.97 -0.61 19.91
C GLU A 517 -29.77 0.91 19.99
N THR A 518 -30.11 1.50 21.13
CA THR A 518 -30.09 2.96 21.32
C THR A 518 -28.73 3.47 21.80
N ARG A 519 -27.86 2.58 22.30
CA ARG A 519 -26.53 2.98 22.78
C ARG A 519 -25.68 3.53 21.63
N PRO A 520 -25.14 4.75 21.77
CA PRO A 520 -24.28 5.32 20.74
C PRO A 520 -22.93 4.61 20.73
N VAL A 521 -22.66 3.84 19.67
CA VAL A 521 -21.38 3.19 19.44
C VAL A 521 -20.75 3.70 18.14
N SER A 522 -19.42 3.63 18.06
CA SER A 522 -18.74 3.95 16.80
C SER A 522 -19.14 2.96 15.70
N GLY A 523 -19.16 3.40 14.44
CA GLY A 523 -19.43 2.51 13.30
C GLY A 523 -18.46 1.33 13.21
N GLN A 524 -17.22 1.51 13.66
CA GLN A 524 -16.24 0.43 13.79
C GLN A 524 -16.74 -0.66 14.75
N MET A 525 -17.22 -0.27 15.93
CA MET A 525 -17.74 -1.22 16.93
C MET A 525 -19.05 -1.87 16.48
N ALA A 526 -19.97 -1.09 15.90
CA ALA A 526 -21.22 -1.60 15.37
C ALA A 526 -20.99 -2.67 14.30
N ASN A 527 -20.16 -2.37 13.30
CA ASN A 527 -19.81 -3.32 12.25
C ASN A 527 -19.06 -4.53 12.81
N THR A 528 -18.14 -4.33 13.77
CA THR A 528 -17.44 -5.44 14.45
C THR A 528 -18.43 -6.40 15.11
N ALA A 529 -19.45 -5.88 15.80
CA ALA A 529 -20.48 -6.70 16.42
C ALA A 529 -21.27 -7.50 15.37
N VAL A 530 -21.68 -6.87 14.27
CA VAL A 530 -22.39 -7.54 13.16
C VAL A 530 -21.52 -8.62 12.53
N PHE A 531 -20.27 -8.31 12.17
CA PHE A 531 -19.37 -9.29 11.54
C PHE A 531 -19.03 -10.44 12.48
N SER A 532 -18.86 -10.15 13.77
CA SER A 532 -18.65 -11.18 14.79
C SER A 532 -19.86 -12.09 14.92
N ALA A 533 -21.07 -11.55 14.94
CA ALA A 533 -22.30 -12.34 14.98
C ALA A 533 -22.47 -13.19 13.72
N MET A 534 -22.15 -12.65 12.54
CA MET A 534 -22.15 -13.41 11.29
C MET A 534 -21.15 -14.56 11.31
N VAL A 535 -19.92 -14.32 11.77
CA VAL A 535 -18.91 -15.39 11.88
C VAL A 535 -19.32 -16.43 12.93
N ASP A 536 -19.87 -16.04 14.08
CA ASP A 536 -20.41 -17.00 15.06
C ASP A 536 -21.55 -17.84 14.45
N TYR A 537 -22.47 -17.19 13.71
CA TYR A 537 -23.56 -17.87 13.03
C TYR A 537 -23.04 -18.87 11.98
N ILE A 538 -22.09 -18.47 11.14
CA ILE A 538 -21.48 -19.34 10.13
C ILE A 538 -20.87 -20.60 10.76
N ASN A 539 -20.28 -20.46 11.95
CA ASN A 539 -19.58 -21.54 12.66
C ASN A 539 -20.46 -22.25 13.72
N ARG A 540 -21.75 -21.95 13.79
CA ARG A 540 -22.64 -22.40 14.87
C ARG A 540 -22.77 -23.92 15.02
N VAL A 541 -22.53 -24.67 13.94
CA VAL A 541 -22.71 -26.13 13.90
C VAL A 541 -21.44 -26.91 14.24
N ASP A 542 -20.26 -26.30 14.13
CA ASP A 542 -18.99 -26.93 14.48
C ASP A 542 -18.01 -25.91 15.07
N ARG A 543 -17.88 -25.97 16.40
CA ARG A 543 -17.00 -25.10 17.19
C ARG A 543 -15.66 -25.74 17.54
N LYS A 544 -15.37 -26.94 17.03
CA LYS A 544 -14.13 -27.70 17.34
C LYS A 544 -12.99 -27.42 16.36
N ILE A 545 -13.29 -26.77 15.23
CA ILE A 545 -12.32 -26.40 14.20
C ILE A 545 -12.03 -24.90 14.23
N GLU A 546 -10.96 -24.48 13.54
CA GLU A 546 -10.66 -23.07 13.35
C GLU A 546 -11.86 -22.35 12.68
N PRO A 547 -12.41 -21.27 13.27
CA PRO A 547 -13.58 -20.60 12.73
C PRO A 547 -13.37 -20.10 11.30
N ARG A 548 -14.29 -20.47 10.41
CA ARG A 548 -14.35 -19.92 9.07
C ARG A 548 -14.68 -18.43 9.12
N ARG A 549 -13.97 -17.64 8.32
CA ARG A 549 -14.27 -16.24 8.02
C ARG A 549 -15.26 -16.10 6.84
N ILE A 550 -15.85 -14.91 6.70
CA ILE A 550 -16.77 -14.57 5.59
C ILE A 550 -16.00 -14.71 4.26
N ARG A 551 -16.46 -15.57 3.35
CA ARG A 551 -15.72 -16.02 2.16
C ARG A 551 -15.52 -14.91 1.15
N ARG A 552 -16.53 -14.06 0.98
CA ARG A 552 -16.54 -13.00 -0.02
C ARG A 552 -17.45 -11.87 0.44
N VAL A 553 -16.95 -10.64 0.35
CA VAL A 553 -17.69 -9.43 0.73
C VAL A 553 -17.67 -8.47 -0.46
N MET A 554 -18.78 -7.77 -0.70
CA MET A 554 -18.82 -6.66 -1.64
C MET A 554 -19.12 -5.35 -0.91
N ASN A 555 -18.39 -4.28 -1.19
CA ASN A 555 -18.59 -2.99 -0.50
C ASN A 555 -18.21 -1.77 -1.36
N ASN A 556 -18.43 -0.56 -0.85
CA ASN A 556 -17.94 0.67 -1.49
C ASN A 556 -16.42 0.82 -1.28
N HIS A 557 -15.67 1.19 -2.33
CA HIS A 557 -14.24 1.48 -2.22
C HIS A 557 -14.01 2.76 -1.39
N ILE A 558 -13.04 2.75 -0.46
CA ILE A 558 -12.76 3.88 0.45
C ILE A 558 -12.44 5.19 -0.31
N GLY A 559 -11.59 5.12 -1.33
CA GLY A 559 -11.28 6.27 -2.21
C GLY A 559 -12.43 6.74 -3.12
N LYS A 560 -13.57 6.03 -3.12
CA LYS A 560 -14.80 6.41 -3.86
C LYS A 560 -15.95 6.75 -2.88
N GLY A 561 -15.60 7.11 -1.65
CA GLY A 561 -16.52 7.53 -0.59
C GLY A 561 -16.94 6.41 0.37
N GLY A 562 -16.45 5.18 0.20
CA GLY A 562 -16.77 4.06 1.06
C GLY A 562 -16.33 4.27 2.51
N HIS A 563 -17.14 3.79 3.45
CA HIS A 563 -16.89 3.98 4.86
C HIS A 563 -15.79 3.03 5.41
N LEU A 564 -14.95 3.52 6.34
CA LEU A 564 -13.77 2.79 6.84
C LEU A 564 -14.12 1.48 7.55
N SER A 565 -15.22 1.44 8.32
CA SER A 565 -15.60 0.23 9.07
C SER A 565 -16.12 -0.90 8.18
N ALA A 566 -16.42 -0.63 6.92
CA ALA A 566 -16.73 -1.67 5.94
C ALA A 566 -15.47 -2.25 5.26
N GLN A 567 -14.27 -1.69 5.51
CA GLN A 567 -13.04 -2.06 4.80
C GLN A 567 -12.20 -3.10 5.56
N PRO A 568 -11.37 -3.89 4.85
CA PRO A 568 -10.37 -4.78 5.48
C PRO A 568 -9.31 -4.08 6.34
N MET A 569 -9.18 -2.76 6.23
CA MET A 569 -8.32 -1.94 7.10
C MET A 569 -9.06 -1.39 8.32
N GLY A 570 -10.39 -1.55 8.38
CA GLY A 570 -11.23 -1.25 9.54
C GLY A 570 -11.79 -2.55 10.15
N ALA A 571 -13.02 -2.48 10.65
CA ALA A 571 -13.68 -3.57 11.37
C ALA A 571 -13.73 -4.91 10.62
N LEU A 572 -13.71 -4.91 9.28
CA LEU A 572 -13.81 -6.15 8.50
C LEU A 572 -12.53 -7.02 8.55
N LYS A 573 -11.37 -6.45 8.93
CA LYS A 573 -10.04 -7.07 8.88
C LYS A 573 -9.98 -8.51 9.36
N ASP A 574 -10.62 -8.78 10.50
CA ASP A 574 -10.53 -10.07 11.18
C ASP A 574 -11.69 -11.03 10.85
N TYR A 575 -12.66 -10.58 10.06
CA TYR A 575 -13.88 -11.35 9.76
C TYR A 575 -14.00 -11.76 8.29
N VAL A 576 -13.25 -11.14 7.37
CA VAL A 576 -13.19 -11.57 5.97
C VAL A 576 -12.06 -12.56 5.73
N ALA A 577 -12.34 -13.56 4.91
CA ALA A 577 -11.36 -14.55 4.47
C ALA A 577 -10.30 -13.89 3.56
N ARG A 578 -9.16 -14.58 3.40
CA ARG A 578 -8.25 -14.29 2.30
C ARG A 578 -8.68 -15.06 1.07
N ASP A 579 -8.72 -14.39 -0.07
CA ASP A 579 -8.93 -14.99 -1.37
C ASP A 579 -7.70 -15.86 -1.70
N PRO A 580 -7.86 -17.17 -1.96
CA PRO A 580 -6.73 -18.06 -2.23
C PRO A 580 -5.98 -17.72 -3.52
N ARG A 581 -6.68 -17.13 -4.51
CA ARG A 581 -6.12 -16.73 -5.81
C ARG A 581 -5.29 -15.47 -5.69
N THR A 582 -5.84 -14.43 -5.08
CA THR A 582 -5.18 -13.10 -5.01
C THR A 582 -4.35 -12.89 -3.74
N GLU A 583 -4.50 -13.77 -2.74
CA GLU A 583 -3.86 -13.73 -1.42
C GLU A 583 -4.18 -12.47 -0.58
N ARG A 584 -5.22 -11.75 -0.99
CA ARG A 584 -5.73 -10.51 -0.37
C ARG A 584 -7.02 -10.77 0.40
N PRO A 585 -7.48 -9.83 1.24
CA PRO A 585 -8.84 -9.89 1.77
C PRO A 585 -9.85 -10.09 0.63
N ALA A 586 -10.77 -11.04 0.78
CA ALA A 586 -11.74 -11.42 -0.23
C ALA A 586 -12.88 -10.38 -0.34
N VAL A 587 -12.51 -9.16 -0.70
CA VAL A 587 -13.41 -8.02 -0.86
C VAL A 587 -13.39 -7.55 -2.30
N VAL A 588 -14.56 -7.40 -2.88
CA VAL A 588 -14.75 -6.83 -4.22
C VAL A 588 -15.46 -5.49 -4.04
N ASN A 589 -14.95 -4.44 -4.66
CA ASN A 589 -15.62 -3.15 -4.53
C ASN A 589 -16.73 -2.98 -5.59
N PHE A 590 -17.77 -2.22 -5.26
CA PHE A 590 -18.77 -1.81 -6.24
C PHE A 590 -18.12 -1.03 -7.40
N PRO A 591 -18.38 -1.42 -8.66
CA PRO A 591 -18.04 -0.60 -9.80
C PRO A 591 -18.86 0.70 -9.78
N VAL A 592 -18.29 1.76 -10.31
CA VAL A 592 -18.92 3.07 -10.40
C VAL A 592 -18.93 3.54 -11.85
N LEU A 593 -19.85 4.42 -12.20
CA LEU A 593 -19.93 4.95 -13.55
C LEU A 593 -18.64 5.70 -13.93
N PRO A 594 -18.11 5.53 -15.16
CA PRO A 594 -16.86 6.18 -15.58
C PRO A 594 -16.88 7.71 -15.46
N ASN A 595 -18.04 8.32 -15.71
CA ASN A 595 -18.27 9.76 -15.61
C ASN A 595 -18.80 10.22 -14.23
N ASN A 596 -19.04 9.30 -13.29
CA ASN A 596 -19.51 9.63 -11.96
C ASN A 596 -19.03 8.60 -10.93
N ARG A 597 -17.89 8.91 -10.30
CA ARG A 597 -17.24 8.04 -9.31
C ARG A 597 -18.05 7.79 -8.03
N HIS A 598 -19.13 8.53 -7.80
CA HIS A 598 -19.97 8.43 -6.61
C HIS A 598 -21.26 7.63 -6.84
N LYS A 599 -21.55 7.22 -8.08
CA LYS A 599 -22.74 6.44 -8.45
C LYS A 599 -22.34 5.02 -8.86
N ILE A 600 -22.95 4.03 -8.24
CA ILE A 600 -22.73 2.61 -8.55
C ILE A 600 -23.20 2.30 -9.97
N ASP A 601 -22.39 1.56 -10.72
CA ASP A 601 -22.77 0.97 -11.99
C ASP A 601 -23.53 -0.34 -11.72
N VAL A 602 -24.86 -0.25 -11.71
CA VAL A 602 -25.74 -1.38 -11.37
C VAL A 602 -25.55 -2.56 -12.33
N PRO A 603 -25.64 -2.41 -13.67
CA PRO A 603 -25.41 -3.53 -14.59
C PRO A 603 -24.10 -4.28 -14.36
N THR A 604 -22.99 -3.56 -14.15
CA THR A 604 -21.69 -4.19 -13.90
C THR A 604 -21.68 -4.84 -12.51
N THR A 605 -22.29 -4.20 -11.51
CA THR A 605 -22.41 -4.77 -10.16
C THR A 605 -23.15 -6.10 -10.17
N LEU A 606 -24.26 -6.22 -10.89
CA LEU A 606 -25.04 -7.46 -10.94
C LEU A 606 -24.23 -8.62 -11.56
N LYS A 607 -23.43 -8.35 -12.60
CA LYS A 607 -22.50 -9.33 -13.18
C LYS A 607 -21.47 -9.82 -12.15
N LEU A 608 -20.88 -8.90 -11.39
CA LEU A 608 -19.91 -9.25 -10.35
C LEU A 608 -20.55 -10.00 -9.18
N ILE A 609 -21.81 -9.72 -8.84
CA ILE A 609 -22.56 -10.47 -7.83
C ILE A 609 -22.77 -11.91 -8.31
N ASP A 610 -23.13 -12.13 -9.57
CA ASP A 610 -23.30 -13.48 -10.12
C ASP A 610 -21.96 -14.24 -10.23
N GLU A 611 -20.90 -13.56 -10.65
CA GLU A 611 -19.54 -14.11 -10.73
C GLU A 611 -19.00 -14.51 -9.34
N TYR A 612 -19.10 -13.62 -8.36
CA TYR A 612 -18.42 -13.78 -7.08
C TYR A 612 -19.28 -14.31 -5.93
N ARG A 613 -20.61 -14.24 -6.06
CA ARG A 613 -21.59 -14.70 -5.07
C ARG A 613 -21.20 -14.33 -3.62
N PRO A 614 -21.13 -13.02 -3.29
CA PRO A 614 -20.71 -12.56 -1.98
C PRO A 614 -21.65 -13.07 -0.88
N GLU A 615 -21.11 -13.42 0.29
CA GLU A 615 -21.94 -13.77 1.46
C GLU A 615 -22.48 -12.53 2.17
N LEU A 616 -21.80 -11.40 1.98
CA LEU A 616 -22.13 -10.12 2.58
C LEU A 616 -21.95 -8.99 1.55
N ILE A 617 -22.97 -8.18 1.36
CA ILE A 617 -22.92 -6.93 0.60
C ILE A 617 -23.11 -5.78 1.60
N ILE A 618 -22.18 -4.84 1.61
CA ILE A 618 -22.18 -3.69 2.53
C ILE A 618 -22.28 -2.40 1.72
N PHE A 619 -23.42 -1.73 1.79
CA PHE A 619 -23.54 -0.33 1.41
C PHE A 619 -23.04 0.53 2.57
N GLY A 620 -22.31 1.60 2.28
CA GLY A 620 -21.88 2.51 3.33
C GLY A 620 -20.89 3.52 2.79
N LYS A 621 -21.28 4.79 2.81
CA LYS A 621 -20.45 5.90 2.38
C LYS A 621 -20.40 6.98 3.45
N SER A 622 -19.25 7.63 3.59
CA SER A 622 -19.11 8.82 4.44
C SER A 622 -19.93 10.01 3.93
N MET A 623 -20.30 10.01 2.64
CA MET A 623 -21.15 11.00 2.02
C MET A 623 -22.02 10.36 0.94
N VAL A 624 -23.34 10.54 1.02
CA VAL A 624 -24.31 9.97 0.07
C VAL A 624 -24.82 11.07 -0.85
N ILE A 625 -24.35 11.09 -2.09
CA ILE A 625 -24.79 12.05 -3.14
C ILE A 625 -25.92 11.45 -4.01
N HIS A 626 -25.92 10.13 -4.15
CA HIS A 626 -26.89 9.39 -4.96
C HIS A 626 -27.52 8.29 -4.11
N LYS A 627 -28.80 8.00 -4.38
CA LYS A 627 -29.48 6.85 -3.78
C LYS A 627 -28.72 5.57 -4.12
N GLU A 628 -28.46 4.75 -3.11
CA GLU A 628 -27.83 3.44 -3.30
C GLU A 628 -28.84 2.43 -3.87
N PRO A 629 -28.43 1.56 -4.81
CA PRO A 629 -29.31 0.62 -5.52
C PRO A 629 -29.63 -0.65 -4.68
N VAL A 630 -30.03 -0.46 -3.42
CA VAL A 630 -30.28 -1.55 -2.47
C VAL A 630 -31.44 -2.44 -2.95
N ALA A 631 -32.52 -1.83 -3.44
CA ALA A 631 -33.71 -2.54 -3.89
C ALA A 631 -33.42 -3.38 -5.15
N GLU A 632 -32.72 -2.80 -6.12
CA GLU A 632 -32.31 -3.46 -7.36
C GLU A 632 -31.42 -4.67 -7.08
N ILE A 633 -30.45 -4.52 -6.18
CA ILE A 633 -29.54 -5.60 -5.79
C ILE A 633 -30.30 -6.69 -5.02
N ARG A 634 -31.18 -6.34 -4.07
CA ARG A 634 -32.00 -7.33 -3.34
C ARG A 634 -32.87 -8.14 -4.30
N HIS A 635 -33.56 -7.47 -5.23
CA HIS A 635 -34.39 -8.15 -6.23
C HIS A 635 -33.58 -9.13 -7.09
N PHE A 636 -32.37 -8.75 -7.50
CA PHE A 636 -31.49 -9.64 -8.24
C PHE A 636 -31.06 -10.87 -7.41
N LEU A 637 -30.67 -10.68 -6.15
CA LEU A 637 -30.30 -11.78 -5.25
C LEU A 637 -31.44 -12.77 -5.06
N ASP A 638 -32.68 -12.27 -4.89
CA ASP A 638 -33.88 -13.11 -4.80
C ASP A 638 -34.13 -13.87 -6.10
N ALA A 639 -34.05 -13.18 -7.25
CA ALA A 639 -34.27 -13.78 -8.56
C ALA A 639 -33.23 -14.86 -8.91
N GLN A 640 -31.99 -14.70 -8.46
CA GLN A 640 -30.90 -15.65 -8.68
C GLN A 640 -30.74 -16.68 -7.55
N ASN A 641 -31.57 -16.61 -6.50
CA ASN A 641 -31.48 -17.46 -5.30
C ASN A 641 -30.08 -17.45 -4.66
N ILE A 642 -29.46 -16.28 -4.54
CA ILE A 642 -28.15 -16.09 -3.92
C ILE A 642 -28.35 -15.74 -2.44
N ASP A 643 -27.85 -16.63 -1.56
CA ASP A 643 -27.90 -16.44 -0.11
C ASP A 643 -26.84 -15.42 0.35
N THR A 644 -27.24 -14.15 0.36
CA THR A 644 -26.39 -13.01 0.70
C THR A 644 -27.06 -12.12 1.74
N VAL A 645 -26.33 -11.78 2.80
CA VAL A 645 -26.72 -10.74 3.75
C VAL A 645 -26.45 -9.38 3.13
N VAL A 646 -27.47 -8.52 3.09
CA VAL A 646 -27.32 -7.12 2.66
C VAL A 646 -27.33 -6.25 3.91
N MET A 647 -26.22 -5.55 4.12
CA MET A 647 -26.03 -4.61 5.22
C MET A 647 -25.91 -3.19 4.67
N TYR A 648 -26.50 -2.23 5.37
CA TYR A 648 -26.26 -0.81 5.13
C TYR A 648 -25.58 -0.21 6.36
N ASP A 649 -24.29 0.08 6.25
CA ASP A 649 -23.51 0.84 7.23
C ASP A 649 -23.88 2.32 7.15
N MET A 650 -24.62 2.77 8.16
CA MET A 650 -25.09 4.15 8.33
C MET A 650 -24.24 4.94 9.33
N ALA A 651 -23.01 4.51 9.60
CA ALA A 651 -22.09 5.29 10.41
C ALA A 651 -21.89 6.69 9.78
N HIS A 652 -21.90 7.73 10.62
CA HIS A 652 -21.76 9.14 10.23
C HIS A 652 -22.93 9.73 9.41
N VAL A 653 -24.12 9.13 9.36
CA VAL A 653 -25.29 9.71 8.65
C VAL A 653 -26.59 9.75 9.48
N LEU A 654 -26.49 9.49 10.80
CA LEU A 654 -27.63 9.54 11.73
C LEU A 654 -28.22 10.97 11.75
N GLY A 655 -29.53 11.09 11.49
CA GLY A 655 -30.25 12.37 11.34
C GLY A 655 -30.65 12.71 9.91
N LEU A 656 -30.10 12.00 8.92
CA LEU A 656 -30.54 12.00 7.53
C LEU A 656 -31.39 10.77 7.22
N ILE A 657 -32.02 10.13 8.21
CA ILE A 657 -32.69 8.84 8.01
C ILE A 657 -34.07 8.89 8.64
N GLY A 658 -35.02 8.39 7.86
CA GLY A 658 -36.45 8.34 8.06
C GLY A 658 -37.06 7.92 6.71
N PRO A 659 -38.38 7.66 6.63
CA PRO A 659 -39.06 7.19 5.41
C PRO A 659 -38.97 8.13 4.18
N HIS A 660 -38.17 9.18 4.23
CA HIS A 660 -38.12 10.28 3.25
C HIS A 660 -36.72 10.59 2.68
N PHE A 661 -35.62 10.04 3.21
CA PHE A 661 -34.27 10.44 2.78
C PHE A 661 -33.52 9.40 1.93
N GLN A 662 -33.93 8.12 1.97
CA GLN A 662 -33.44 7.08 1.06
C GLN A 662 -34.57 6.22 0.53
#